data_AF-A0A6N8R4D1-F1
#
_entry.id   AF-A0A6N8R4D1-F1
#
_cell.length_a   1.000
_cell.length_b   1.000
_cell.length_c   1.000
_cell.angle_alpha   90.00
_cell.angle_beta   90.00
_cell.angle_gamma   90.00
#
_symmetry.space_group_name_H-M   'P 1'
#
loop_
_entity.id
_entity.type
_entity.pdbx_description
1 polymer ?
#
loop_
_entity_poly.entity_id
_entity_poly.type
_entity_poly.pdbx_seq_one_letter_code
_entity_poly.pdbx_strand_id
1 'polypeptide(L)'
;GGGSGSSSDTPPVDSGTGSLPEVKPDPTPNPEPTPEPTPDPEPTPEPIPDPEPTPEPEPEPVPTKTGYLTLGGSQRVTGATCNGESSDGFTFKPGEDVTCVAGNTTIATFNTQSEAARSLRAVEKVSFSLEDAQELAGSDDKKSNAVSLVTSSNSCPANTEQVCLTFSSVIESKRFDSLYKQIDLAPEEFKKLVNEEVENNAATDKAPSTHTSPVVPVTTPGTKPDLNASFVSANAEQFYQYQPTEIILSEGRLVDSQGYGVAGVNYYTNSGRGVTGENGEFSFSWGETISFGIDTFELGSVRGNKSTIALTELGDEVRGANIDQLIHRYSTTGQNNTRVVPDDVRKVFAEYPNVINEIINLSLSNGATLGEGEQVVNLPNEFIEQFNTGQAKEIDTAICAKTDGCNEARWFSLTTRNVNDGQIQGVINKLWGVDTNYKSVSKFHVFHDSTNFYGSTGNARGQAVVNISNAAFPILMARNDKNYWLAFGEKRAWDKNELAYITEAPSLVEPENVTRDTATFNLPFISLGQVGEGKLMVIGNPHYNSILRCPNGYSWNGGVNKDGQCTLNSDPDDMKNFMENVLRYLSDDKWKPDAKASMTVGTNLDTVYFKRHGQVTGNSAAFDFHPDFAGISVEHLSSYGDLDPQEMPLLILNGFEYVTQVGNDPYAIPLRADTSKPKLTQQDVTDLIAYLNKGGSVLIMENVMSNLKEESASGFVRLLDAAGLSMALNKSVVNNDPQGYPNRVRQQRATGIWVYERYPAVDGALPYTIDSKTGEVKWKYQVENKPDDKPKLEVASWLEDVDGKQETRYAFIDEADHKTEDSLKAAKEKIFAAFPGLKECTNPAYHYEVNCLEYRPGTGVPVTGGMYVPQYTQLSLNADTAKAMVQAADLGTNIQRLYQHELYFRTNGRKGERLSSVDLERLYQNMSVWLWNDTSYRYEEGKNDELGFKTFTEFLNCYANDAYAGGTKCSADLKKSLVDNNMIYGDGSSKAGMMNPSYPLNYMEKPLTRLMLGRSWWDLNIKVDVEKYPGAVSEEGQNVTETISLYSNPTKWFAGNMQSTGLWAPAQKEVTIKSNANVPVTVTVALADDLTGREKHEVALNRPPRVTKTYSLDASGTVKFKVPYGGLIYIKGNSSTNESASFTFTGVVKAPFYKDGAWKNDLNSPAPLGELESDAFVYTTPKKNLNASNYTGGLEQFANDLDTFASSMNDFYGRDSE
;
A
#
# COMPACT_ATOMS: atom_id res chain seq x y z
N GLY A 1 36.21 -7.11 3.99
CA GLY A 1 36.42 -7.95 2.79
C GLY A 1 37.48 -9.00 3.09
N GLY A 2 37.52 -10.10 2.33
CA GLY A 2 38.43 -11.23 2.55
C GLY A 2 37.73 -12.43 3.17
N GLY A 3 37.42 -13.44 2.35
CA GLY A 3 36.48 -14.53 2.64
C GLY A 3 36.80 -15.46 3.80
N SER A 4 35.75 -16.13 4.28
CA SER A 4 35.78 -17.28 5.18
C SER A 4 36.01 -18.58 4.38
N GLY A 5 36.65 -19.57 5.03
CA GLY A 5 36.80 -20.93 4.52
C GLY A 5 35.76 -21.88 5.14
N SER A 6 35.35 -22.90 4.40
CA SER A 6 34.35 -23.90 4.81
C SER A 6 35.00 -25.21 5.29
N SER A 7 34.34 -26.00 6.16
CA SER A 7 33.93 -27.40 5.83
C SER A 7 33.44 -28.28 7.00
N SER A 8 32.69 -29.32 6.61
CA SER A 8 32.59 -30.69 7.16
C SER A 8 31.77 -31.04 8.44
N ASP A 9 30.61 -31.66 8.19
CA ASP A 9 30.26 -33.07 8.46
C ASP A 9 30.07 -33.66 9.88
N THR A 10 28.78 -33.80 10.28
CA THR A 10 27.95 -35.04 10.51
C THR A 10 28.57 -36.43 10.84
N PRO A 11 27.76 -37.51 11.18
CA PRO A 11 26.36 -37.51 11.70
C PRO A 11 25.91 -38.21 13.05
N PRO A 12 26.14 -39.50 13.40
CA PRO A 12 25.00 -40.45 13.42
C PRO A 12 24.72 -41.35 14.68
N VAL A 13 23.59 -42.08 14.63
CA VAL A 13 23.22 -43.39 15.30
C VAL A 13 22.33 -43.39 16.58
N ASP A 14 21.00 -43.35 16.38
CA ASP A 14 19.99 -44.44 16.53
C ASP A 14 19.52 -45.09 17.89
N SER A 15 18.25 -45.58 17.85
CA SER A 15 17.55 -46.67 18.60
C SER A 15 17.10 -46.53 20.08
N GLY A 16 15.91 -47.07 20.46
CA GLY A 16 15.46 -47.10 21.88
C GLY A 16 14.12 -47.78 22.35
N THR A 17 13.00 -47.70 21.61
CA THR A 17 11.70 -48.47 21.76
C THR A 17 11.01 -48.81 23.12
N GLY A 18 9.67 -48.55 23.23
CA GLY A 18 8.65 -49.40 23.92
C GLY A 18 7.92 -48.83 25.17
N SER A 19 6.69 -49.23 25.57
CA SER A 19 5.64 -50.08 24.94
C SER A 19 4.24 -49.98 25.63
N LEU A 20 3.19 -50.58 25.01
CA LEU A 20 1.73 -50.57 25.35
C LEU A 20 1.29 -51.53 26.51
N PRO A 21 0.01 -51.49 26.98
CA PRO A 21 -1.10 -52.38 26.49
C PRO A 21 -2.52 -51.71 26.50
N GLU A 22 -3.68 -52.23 26.06
CA GLU A 22 -4.16 -53.35 25.19
C GLU A 22 -5.38 -52.81 24.34
N VAL A 23 -6.55 -53.41 23.98
CA VAL A 23 -7.31 -54.66 24.30
C VAL A 23 -8.02 -55.22 23.03
N LYS A 24 -8.38 -56.52 23.03
CA LYS A 24 -9.04 -57.37 22.00
C LYS A 24 -10.63 -57.37 22.03
N PRO A 25 -11.45 -58.22 21.31
CA PRO A 25 -11.17 -59.52 20.62
C PRO A 25 -11.88 -59.92 19.26
N ASP A 26 -11.15 -60.71 18.42
CA ASP A 26 -11.52 -61.95 17.65
C ASP A 26 -12.68 -62.04 16.60
N PRO A 27 -12.78 -63.10 15.71
CA PRO A 27 -11.95 -64.32 15.54
C PRO A 27 -11.44 -64.71 14.10
N THR A 28 -10.74 -65.86 14.03
CA THR A 28 -9.97 -66.61 12.97
C THR A 28 -10.84 -67.50 12.01
N PRO A 29 -10.37 -68.27 10.94
CA PRO A 29 -9.15 -69.15 10.85
C PRO A 29 -8.43 -69.61 9.50
N ASN A 30 -7.12 -69.94 9.59
CA ASN A 30 -6.28 -71.09 9.06
C ASN A 30 -6.47 -71.80 7.66
N PRO A 31 -5.50 -72.63 7.12
CA PRO A 31 -3.99 -72.60 7.08
C PRO A 31 -3.27 -73.17 5.78
N GLU A 32 -1.91 -73.05 5.72
CA GLU A 32 -0.88 -73.99 5.14
C GLU A 32 -0.81 -74.37 3.61
N PRO A 33 0.29 -75.00 3.07
CA PRO A 33 1.69 -75.26 3.55
C PRO A 33 2.84 -74.96 2.51
N THR A 34 4.09 -75.44 2.77
CA THR A 34 5.35 -75.29 1.97
C THR A 34 5.76 -76.53 1.12
N PRO A 35 6.85 -76.44 0.29
CA PRO A 35 7.97 -77.42 0.40
C PRO A 35 9.40 -76.87 0.09
N GLU A 36 10.42 -77.76 -0.05
CA GLU A 36 11.87 -77.50 0.18
C GLU A 36 12.83 -78.11 -0.95
N PRO A 37 14.12 -78.56 -0.80
CA PRO A 37 15.31 -77.95 -1.46
C PRO A 37 16.30 -78.86 -2.30
N THR A 38 17.52 -78.34 -2.60
CA THR A 38 18.83 -79.00 -2.98
C THR A 38 19.06 -79.56 -4.41
N PRO A 39 20.30 -79.90 -4.87
CA PRO A 39 21.69 -79.76 -4.32
C PRO A 39 22.77 -79.14 -5.26
N ASP A 40 24.04 -79.07 -4.78
CA ASP A 40 25.32 -78.68 -5.44
C ASP A 40 26.23 -79.92 -5.74
N PRO A 41 27.20 -79.90 -6.69
CA PRO A 41 28.62 -80.15 -6.29
C PRO A 41 29.81 -79.67 -7.21
N GLU A 42 30.84 -79.08 -6.58
CA GLU A 42 32.32 -79.35 -6.63
C GLU A 42 33.21 -79.32 -7.94
N PRO A 43 34.58 -79.19 -7.83
CA PRO A 43 35.43 -78.56 -8.87
C PRO A 43 36.76 -79.30 -9.32
N THR A 44 37.67 -78.55 -9.99
CA THR A 44 39.13 -78.76 -10.28
C THR A 44 39.56 -79.88 -11.27
N PRO A 45 40.76 -79.86 -11.96
CA PRO A 45 42.08 -79.32 -11.57
C PRO A 45 42.96 -78.58 -12.66
N GLU A 46 44.26 -78.40 -12.35
CA GLU A 46 45.33 -77.57 -12.99
C GLU A 46 46.33 -78.39 -13.89
N PRO A 47 47.60 -77.97 -14.21
CA PRO A 47 48.18 -76.77 -14.89
C PRO A 47 49.17 -77.16 -16.07
N ILE A 48 50.24 -76.34 -16.34
CA ILE A 48 51.53 -76.62 -17.07
C ILE A 48 51.57 -76.31 -18.60
N PRO A 49 52.63 -75.67 -19.20
CA PRO A 49 53.60 -74.63 -18.76
C PRO A 49 53.84 -73.50 -19.82
N ASP A 50 54.89 -72.67 -19.59
CA ASP A 50 55.32 -71.46 -20.35
C ASP A 50 56.29 -71.72 -21.53
N PRO A 51 56.27 -70.88 -22.60
CA PRO A 51 57.52 -70.46 -23.27
C PRO A 51 57.59 -68.98 -23.75
N GLU A 52 58.61 -68.26 -23.28
CA GLU A 52 59.23 -67.08 -23.95
C GLU A 52 59.89 -67.42 -25.32
N PRO A 53 60.30 -66.44 -26.17
CA PRO A 53 59.74 -65.09 -26.40
C PRO A 53 59.65 -64.69 -27.90
N THR A 54 58.82 -63.70 -28.24
CA THR A 54 58.93 -62.95 -29.52
C THR A 54 58.50 -61.48 -29.37
N PRO A 55 59.14 -60.51 -30.05
CA PRO A 55 58.69 -59.12 -30.10
C PRO A 55 57.32 -58.94 -30.81
N GLU A 56 56.69 -57.80 -30.51
CA GLU A 56 55.32 -57.43 -30.88
C GLU A 56 54.96 -57.59 -32.37
N PRO A 57 53.81 -58.20 -32.67
CA PRO A 57 52.77 -57.54 -33.42
C PRO A 57 52.02 -56.56 -32.50
N GLU A 58 51.95 -55.28 -32.89
CA GLU A 58 50.99 -54.33 -32.34
C GLU A 58 49.57 -54.94 -32.52
N PRO A 59 48.73 -55.00 -31.48
CA PRO A 59 47.45 -55.71 -31.57
C PRO A 59 46.56 -55.01 -32.62
N GLU A 60 46.13 -55.75 -33.65
CA GLU A 60 45.26 -55.21 -34.69
C GLU A 60 44.05 -54.52 -34.04
N PRO A 61 43.77 -53.24 -34.37
CA PRO A 61 42.84 -52.45 -33.61
C PRO A 61 41.44 -53.06 -33.66
N VAL A 62 40.95 -53.49 -32.49
CA VAL A 62 39.56 -53.92 -32.29
C VAL A 62 38.66 -52.83 -32.89
N PRO A 63 37.79 -53.15 -33.86
CA PRO A 63 37.10 -52.14 -34.64
C PRO A 63 36.18 -51.31 -33.75
N THR A 64 36.60 -50.09 -33.45
CA THR A 64 35.83 -49.13 -32.66
C THR A 64 34.65 -48.63 -33.46
N LYS A 65 33.45 -48.79 -32.90
CA LYS A 65 32.21 -48.23 -33.45
C LYS A 65 32.00 -46.82 -32.88
N THR A 66 31.21 -45.99 -33.57
CA THR A 66 30.85 -44.65 -33.08
C THR A 66 29.44 -44.66 -32.51
N GLY A 67 29.32 -44.43 -31.21
CA GLY A 67 28.06 -44.30 -30.50
C GLY A 67 27.51 -42.88 -30.49
N TYR A 68 26.19 -42.77 -30.44
CA TYR A 68 25.44 -41.52 -30.24
C TYR A 68 24.31 -41.76 -29.23
N LEU A 69 24.14 -40.87 -28.25
CA LEU A 69 23.02 -40.95 -27.30
C LEU A 69 21.76 -40.27 -27.88
N THR A 70 20.59 -40.88 -27.69
CA THR A 70 19.30 -40.45 -28.29
C THR A 70 18.13 -40.67 -27.31
N LEU A 71 17.02 -39.96 -27.50
CA LEU A 71 15.78 -40.12 -26.70
C LEU A 71 14.80 -41.12 -27.33
N GLY A 72 15.26 -42.29 -27.79
CA GLY A 72 14.44 -43.28 -28.52
C GLY A 72 14.03 -42.88 -29.95
N GLY A 73 13.98 -41.58 -30.24
CA GLY A 73 13.79 -41.02 -31.58
C GLY A 73 15.09 -40.56 -32.25
N SER A 74 14.97 -39.79 -33.32
CA SER A 74 16.10 -39.20 -34.06
C SER A 74 16.80 -38.04 -33.33
N GLN A 75 16.25 -37.58 -32.20
CA GLN A 75 16.81 -36.48 -31.41
C GLN A 75 18.01 -36.95 -30.60
N ARG A 76 19.17 -36.32 -30.82
CA ARG A 76 20.40 -36.65 -30.09
C ARG A 76 20.49 -35.90 -28.78
N VAL A 77 20.91 -36.60 -27.73
CA VAL A 77 21.31 -35.99 -26.46
C VAL A 77 22.77 -35.56 -26.59
N THR A 78 23.05 -34.30 -26.26
CA THR A 78 24.38 -33.69 -26.27
C THR A 78 24.68 -33.11 -24.89
N GLY A 79 25.94 -32.84 -24.55
CA GLY A 79 26.34 -32.28 -23.24
C GLY A 79 26.57 -33.32 -22.13
N ALA A 80 25.97 -34.51 -22.23
CA ALA A 80 26.37 -35.68 -21.44
C ALA A 80 27.71 -36.27 -21.95
N THR A 81 28.42 -37.03 -21.11
CA THR A 81 29.64 -37.76 -21.50
C THR A 81 29.43 -39.28 -21.42
N CYS A 82 29.79 -40.00 -22.48
CA CYS A 82 29.67 -41.46 -22.57
C CYS A 82 31.07 -42.08 -22.69
N ASN A 83 31.43 -42.97 -21.76
CA ASN A 83 32.80 -43.50 -21.57
C ASN A 83 33.91 -42.41 -21.53
N GLY A 84 33.55 -41.19 -21.09
CA GLY A 84 34.44 -40.03 -21.01
C GLY A 84 34.49 -39.15 -22.28
N GLU A 85 33.91 -39.59 -23.40
CA GLU A 85 33.79 -38.83 -24.65
C GLU A 85 32.40 -38.19 -24.82
N SER A 86 32.18 -37.41 -25.88
CA SER A 86 30.90 -36.69 -26.09
C SER A 86 29.74 -37.61 -26.44
N SER A 87 28.57 -37.38 -25.83
CA SER A 87 27.31 -38.06 -26.19
C SER A 87 26.88 -37.89 -27.67
N ASP A 88 27.35 -36.83 -28.36
CA ASP A 88 27.14 -36.62 -29.81
C ASP A 88 28.25 -37.26 -30.69
N GLY A 89 28.94 -38.28 -30.18
CA GLY A 89 29.94 -39.04 -30.93
C GLY A 89 31.07 -39.54 -30.06
N PHE A 90 30.87 -40.69 -29.41
CA PHE A 90 31.88 -41.39 -28.61
C PHE A 90 32.32 -42.68 -29.30
N THR A 91 33.47 -43.21 -28.91
CA THR A 91 34.01 -44.48 -29.40
C THR A 91 33.88 -45.60 -28.37
N PHE A 92 33.58 -46.82 -28.82
CA PHE A 92 33.48 -48.01 -27.96
C PHE A 92 33.85 -49.28 -28.74
N LYS A 93 34.19 -50.36 -28.02
CA LYS A 93 34.44 -51.70 -28.60
C LYS A 93 33.25 -52.63 -28.37
N PRO A 94 32.87 -53.49 -29.34
CA PRO A 94 31.82 -54.49 -29.12
C PRO A 94 32.20 -55.47 -28.00
N GLY A 95 31.38 -55.56 -26.95
CA GLY A 95 31.68 -56.30 -25.71
C GLY A 95 32.17 -55.41 -24.56
N GLU A 96 32.23 -54.09 -24.75
CA GLU A 96 32.50 -53.08 -23.72
C GLU A 96 31.18 -52.44 -23.27
N ASP A 97 31.02 -52.16 -21.98
CA ASP A 97 29.85 -51.46 -21.47
C ASP A 97 29.97 -49.95 -21.73
N VAL A 98 28.86 -49.33 -22.15
CA VAL A 98 28.79 -47.90 -22.44
C VAL A 98 28.02 -47.21 -21.32
N THR A 99 28.72 -46.42 -20.50
CA THR A 99 28.15 -45.65 -19.38
C THR A 99 28.12 -44.16 -19.74
N CYS A 100 26.92 -43.56 -19.73
CA CYS A 100 26.68 -42.16 -20.01
C CYS A 100 26.31 -41.39 -18.73
N VAL A 101 27.00 -40.28 -18.48
CA VAL A 101 26.88 -39.43 -17.29
C VAL A 101 26.47 -38.01 -17.70
N ALA A 102 25.55 -37.41 -16.94
CA ALA A 102 25.23 -35.99 -17.02
C ALA A 102 25.31 -35.38 -15.61
N GLY A 103 26.00 -34.23 -15.48
CA GLY A 103 26.32 -33.69 -14.16
C GLY A 103 27.28 -34.63 -13.41
N ASN A 104 26.86 -35.17 -12.27
CA ASN A 104 27.59 -36.22 -11.55
C ASN A 104 26.83 -37.56 -11.55
N THR A 105 25.74 -37.69 -12.32
CA THR A 105 24.83 -38.85 -12.26
C THR A 105 24.86 -39.64 -13.56
N THR A 106 25.03 -40.96 -13.44
CA THR A 106 24.83 -41.90 -14.55
C THR A 106 23.37 -41.85 -14.99
N ILE A 107 23.15 -41.51 -16.26
CA ILE A 107 21.81 -41.46 -16.86
C ILE A 107 21.50 -42.69 -17.72
N ALA A 108 22.53 -43.41 -18.20
CA ALA A 108 22.34 -44.66 -18.91
C ALA A 108 23.58 -45.56 -18.92
N THR A 109 23.37 -46.87 -18.82
CA THR A 109 24.37 -47.92 -19.08
C THR A 109 23.83 -48.90 -20.12
N PHE A 110 24.67 -49.26 -21.10
CA PHE A 110 24.35 -50.17 -22.19
C PHE A 110 25.40 -51.27 -22.36
N ASN A 111 24.99 -52.53 -22.28
CA ASN A 111 25.87 -53.68 -22.45
C ASN A 111 25.97 -54.02 -23.95
N THR A 112 27.12 -53.77 -24.58
CA THR A 112 27.26 -54.01 -26.02
C THR A 112 27.59 -55.47 -26.30
N GLN A 113 26.93 -56.09 -27.28
CA GLN A 113 27.15 -57.52 -27.54
C GLN A 113 28.52 -57.78 -28.20
N SER A 114 29.17 -58.87 -27.78
CA SER A 114 30.42 -59.33 -28.37
C SER A 114 30.17 -59.95 -29.75
N GLU A 115 30.39 -59.17 -30.81
CA GLU A 115 30.27 -59.63 -32.19
C GLU A 115 31.54 -60.33 -32.68
N ALA A 116 31.41 -61.57 -33.15
CA ALA A 116 32.51 -62.32 -33.74
C ALA A 116 32.96 -61.68 -35.07
N ALA A 117 34.25 -61.31 -35.16
CA ALA A 117 34.82 -60.43 -36.18
C ALA A 117 34.48 -60.80 -37.66
N ARG A 118 33.52 -60.07 -38.25
CA ARG A 118 33.13 -60.20 -39.68
C ARG A 118 32.63 -58.92 -40.35
N SER A 119 33.44 -57.84 -40.38
CA SER A 119 33.53 -56.90 -41.53
C SER A 119 34.52 -55.78 -41.21
N LEU A 120 35.55 -55.57 -42.04
CA LEU A 120 36.53 -54.49 -41.90
C LEU A 120 36.26 -53.29 -42.82
N ARG A 121 34.98 -52.96 -43.09
CA ARG A 121 34.59 -51.80 -43.91
C ARG A 121 33.30 -51.12 -43.43
N ALA A 122 33.32 -49.79 -43.56
CA ALA A 122 32.39 -48.80 -43.01
C ALA A 122 32.54 -48.55 -41.50
N VAL A 123 32.53 -47.27 -41.10
CA VAL A 123 32.42 -46.86 -39.70
C VAL A 123 30.96 -47.01 -39.31
N GLU A 124 30.66 -48.04 -38.54
CA GLU A 124 29.30 -48.33 -38.13
C GLU A 124 28.89 -47.39 -36.98
N LYS A 125 27.82 -46.63 -37.23
CA LYS A 125 27.25 -45.69 -36.28
C LYS A 125 26.11 -46.38 -35.52
N VAL A 126 26.21 -46.41 -34.21
CA VAL A 126 25.24 -47.06 -33.32
C VAL A 126 24.50 -46.00 -32.52
N SER A 127 23.17 -46.05 -32.55
CA SER A 127 22.32 -45.18 -31.73
C SER A 127 21.99 -45.90 -30.44
N PHE A 128 22.26 -45.26 -29.31
CA PHE A 128 21.89 -45.73 -27.98
C PHE A 128 20.70 -44.91 -27.50
N SER A 129 19.58 -45.58 -27.23
CA SER A 129 18.36 -44.95 -26.74
C SER A 129 18.41 -44.84 -25.22
N LEU A 130 18.20 -43.65 -24.65
CA LEU A 130 18.01 -43.47 -23.22
C LEU A 130 16.92 -44.40 -22.68
N GLU A 131 15.84 -44.64 -23.45
CA GLU A 131 14.75 -45.55 -23.08
C GLU A 131 15.18 -47.01 -22.94
N ASP A 132 16.29 -47.42 -23.56
CA ASP A 132 16.83 -48.79 -23.50
C ASP A 132 17.95 -48.94 -22.44
N ALA A 133 18.19 -47.91 -21.62
CA ALA A 133 19.18 -47.93 -20.56
C ALA A 133 18.87 -48.98 -19.48
N GLN A 134 19.91 -49.65 -18.97
CA GLN A 134 19.75 -50.71 -17.96
C GLN A 134 19.10 -50.22 -16.66
N GLU A 135 19.33 -48.97 -16.27
CA GLU A 135 18.77 -48.31 -15.08
C GLU A 135 17.25 -48.07 -15.19
N LEU A 136 16.75 -47.96 -16.43
CA LEU A 136 15.33 -47.72 -16.76
C LEU A 136 14.62 -49.01 -17.23
N ALA A 137 15.33 -50.14 -17.27
CA ALA A 137 14.77 -51.43 -17.66
C ALA A 137 13.77 -51.94 -16.60
N GLY A 138 12.55 -52.27 -17.03
CA GLY A 138 11.54 -52.89 -16.17
C GLY A 138 10.55 -51.94 -15.47
N SER A 139 10.58 -50.64 -15.74
CA SER A 139 9.54 -49.70 -15.32
C SER A 139 9.30 -48.63 -16.38
N ASP A 140 8.07 -48.54 -16.88
CA ASP A 140 7.67 -47.50 -17.84
C ASP A 140 7.59 -46.11 -17.18
N ASP A 141 7.32 -46.05 -15.87
CA ASP A 141 7.35 -44.82 -15.08
C ASP A 141 8.77 -44.24 -15.02
N LYS A 142 9.79 -45.07 -14.71
CA LYS A 142 11.21 -44.65 -14.76
C LYS A 142 11.59 -44.09 -16.13
N LYS A 143 11.19 -44.76 -17.22
CA LYS A 143 11.45 -44.30 -18.59
C LYS A 143 10.80 -42.95 -18.86
N SER A 144 9.51 -42.82 -18.58
CA SER A 144 8.74 -41.59 -18.76
C SER A 144 9.35 -40.43 -17.97
N ASN A 145 9.67 -40.65 -16.69
CA ASN A 145 10.25 -39.65 -15.79
C ASN A 145 11.67 -39.23 -16.22
N ALA A 146 12.54 -40.17 -16.59
CA ALA A 146 13.90 -39.87 -17.05
C ALA A 146 13.90 -39.12 -18.40
N VAL A 147 13.10 -39.55 -19.36
CA VAL A 147 12.94 -38.85 -20.66
C VAL A 147 12.33 -37.45 -20.44
N SER A 148 11.33 -37.33 -19.58
CA SER A 148 10.72 -36.04 -19.22
C SER A 148 11.74 -35.10 -18.58
N LEU A 149 12.51 -35.56 -17.59
CA LEU A 149 13.53 -34.77 -16.90
C LEU A 149 14.69 -34.35 -17.83
N VAL A 150 15.15 -35.23 -18.72
CA VAL A 150 16.17 -34.90 -19.72
C VAL A 150 15.63 -33.89 -20.74
N THR A 151 14.39 -34.05 -21.19
CA THR A 151 13.74 -33.13 -22.14
C THR A 151 13.46 -31.76 -21.52
N SER A 152 13.02 -31.69 -20.26
CA SER A 152 12.84 -30.44 -19.52
C SER A 152 14.16 -29.75 -19.18
N SER A 153 15.28 -30.47 -19.22
CA SER A 153 16.64 -29.95 -19.01
C SER A 153 17.32 -29.51 -20.32
N ASN A 154 16.59 -29.41 -21.44
CA ASN A 154 17.14 -29.02 -22.73
C ASN A 154 17.52 -27.53 -22.77
N SER A 155 18.82 -27.21 -22.82
CA SER A 155 19.33 -25.85 -22.95
C SER A 155 19.24 -25.26 -24.37
N CYS A 156 18.87 -26.05 -25.39
CA CYS A 156 18.85 -25.63 -26.79
C CYS A 156 17.49 -25.85 -27.53
N PRO A 157 16.33 -25.46 -26.95
CA PRO A 157 15.00 -25.81 -27.46
C PRO A 157 14.64 -25.26 -28.86
N ALA A 158 15.44 -24.35 -29.41
CA ALA A 158 15.30 -23.86 -30.78
C ALA A 158 15.82 -24.85 -31.85
N ASN A 159 16.56 -25.90 -31.45
CA ASN A 159 17.01 -26.98 -32.34
C ASN A 159 16.08 -28.19 -32.19
N THR A 160 15.31 -28.53 -33.22
CA THR A 160 14.39 -29.68 -33.18
C THR A 160 15.08 -31.04 -33.32
N GLU A 161 16.36 -31.09 -33.71
CA GLU A 161 17.12 -32.32 -33.93
C GLU A 161 18.02 -32.73 -32.74
N GLN A 162 18.18 -31.86 -31.72
CA GLN A 162 19.08 -32.09 -30.59
C GLN A 162 18.47 -31.63 -29.24
N VAL A 163 18.90 -32.30 -28.18
CA VAL A 163 18.60 -31.98 -26.77
C VAL A 163 19.93 -31.77 -26.05
N CYS A 164 20.14 -30.59 -25.47
CA CYS A 164 21.41 -30.19 -24.87
C CYS A 164 21.34 -30.23 -23.34
N LEU A 165 22.05 -31.17 -22.71
CA LEU A 165 22.21 -31.28 -21.26
C LEU A 165 23.45 -30.50 -20.80
N THR A 166 23.42 -29.17 -20.94
CA THR A 166 24.50 -28.29 -20.48
C THR A 166 24.03 -27.44 -19.30
N PHE A 167 24.32 -27.88 -18.07
CA PHE A 167 24.00 -27.12 -16.87
C PHE A 167 24.85 -25.85 -16.79
N SER A 168 24.20 -24.69 -16.65
CA SER A 168 24.84 -23.38 -16.56
C SER A 168 25.44 -23.12 -15.16
N SER A 169 24.98 -23.85 -14.15
CA SER A 169 25.48 -23.78 -12.78
C SER A 169 25.67 -25.14 -12.11
N VAL A 170 26.49 -25.16 -11.05
CA VAL A 170 26.65 -26.32 -10.16
C VAL A 170 25.34 -26.67 -9.43
N ILE A 171 24.44 -25.69 -9.26
CA ILE A 171 23.13 -25.88 -8.61
C ILE A 171 22.19 -26.63 -9.55
N GLU A 172 22.11 -26.25 -10.83
CA GLU A 172 21.33 -26.99 -11.84
C GLU A 172 21.82 -28.43 -12.00
N SER A 173 23.14 -28.62 -12.05
CA SER A 173 23.76 -29.96 -12.08
C SER A 173 23.37 -30.80 -10.86
N LYS A 174 23.49 -30.24 -9.64
CA LYS A 174 23.06 -30.92 -8.40
C LYS A 174 21.55 -31.17 -8.31
N ARG A 175 20.73 -30.29 -8.88
CA ARG A 175 19.27 -30.45 -8.95
C ARG A 175 18.89 -31.57 -9.91
N PHE A 176 19.54 -31.65 -11.08
CA PHE A 176 19.42 -32.79 -11.97
C PHE A 176 19.89 -34.08 -11.28
N ASP A 177 21.03 -34.05 -10.59
CA ASP A 177 21.52 -35.17 -9.77
C ASP A 177 20.54 -35.57 -8.64
N SER A 178 19.69 -34.66 -8.15
CA SER A 178 18.69 -34.88 -7.09
C SER A 178 17.41 -35.52 -7.65
N LEU A 179 16.87 -34.93 -8.73
CA LEU A 179 15.66 -35.40 -9.39
C LEU A 179 15.88 -36.74 -10.11
N TYR A 180 17.03 -36.94 -10.76
CA TYR A 180 17.31 -38.20 -11.48
C TYR A 180 17.36 -39.41 -10.55
N LYS A 181 17.64 -39.22 -9.25
CA LYS A 181 17.59 -40.28 -8.22
C LYS A 181 16.17 -40.61 -7.74
N GLN A 182 15.16 -39.86 -8.19
CA GLN A 182 13.76 -39.97 -7.76
C GLN A 182 12.78 -40.28 -8.90
N ILE A 183 13.30 -40.61 -10.10
CA ILE A 183 12.52 -41.07 -11.27
C ILE A 183 11.69 -42.34 -11.03
N ASP A 184 11.92 -43.03 -9.91
CA ASP A 184 11.19 -44.21 -9.43
C ASP A 184 9.79 -43.89 -8.88
N LEU A 185 9.47 -42.60 -8.68
CA LEU A 185 8.14 -42.14 -8.24
C LEU A 185 7.08 -42.29 -9.34
N ALA A 186 5.80 -42.38 -8.95
CA ALA A 186 4.70 -42.37 -9.92
C ALA A 186 4.71 -41.08 -10.76
N PRO A 187 4.42 -41.08 -12.08
CA PRO A 187 4.73 -39.92 -12.94
C PRO A 187 4.09 -38.59 -12.53
N GLU A 188 2.87 -38.59 -11.98
CA GLU A 188 2.27 -37.35 -11.47
C GLU A 188 2.87 -36.90 -10.13
N GLU A 189 3.38 -37.81 -9.29
CA GLU A 189 4.14 -37.47 -8.07
C GLU A 189 5.54 -36.97 -8.43
N PHE A 190 6.21 -37.60 -9.40
CA PHE A 190 7.49 -37.15 -9.92
C PHE A 190 7.39 -35.78 -10.59
N LYS A 191 6.40 -35.58 -11.46
CA LYS A 191 6.10 -34.29 -12.10
C LYS A 191 5.72 -33.21 -11.08
N LYS A 192 4.99 -33.57 -10.02
CA LYS A 192 4.74 -32.68 -8.88
C LYS A 192 6.03 -32.34 -8.13
N LEU A 193 6.92 -33.30 -7.88
CA LEU A 193 8.24 -33.06 -7.27
C LEU A 193 9.13 -32.17 -8.15
N VAL A 194 9.21 -32.46 -9.46
CA VAL A 194 9.93 -31.64 -10.44
C VAL A 194 9.40 -30.21 -10.42
N ASN A 195 8.08 -30.03 -10.41
CA ASN A 195 7.43 -28.72 -10.35
C ASN A 195 7.65 -28.02 -8.99
N GLU A 196 7.52 -28.71 -7.86
CA GLU A 196 7.81 -28.13 -6.54
C GLU A 196 9.29 -27.77 -6.41
N GLU A 197 10.22 -28.53 -7.01
CA GLU A 197 11.64 -28.20 -7.07
C GLU A 197 11.96 -27.17 -8.19
N VAL A 198 11.04 -26.91 -9.14
CA VAL A 198 11.05 -25.68 -9.97
C VAL A 198 10.63 -24.52 -9.10
N GLU A 199 9.43 -24.55 -8.51
CA GLU A 199 8.80 -23.44 -7.78
C GLU A 199 9.64 -22.97 -6.59
N ASN A 200 10.14 -23.89 -5.75
CA ASN A 200 10.99 -23.55 -4.60
C ASN A 200 12.35 -22.94 -4.99
N ASN A 201 12.79 -23.09 -6.25
CA ASN A 201 14.04 -22.50 -6.75
C ASN A 201 13.81 -21.31 -7.72
N ALA A 202 12.69 -21.28 -8.45
CA ALA A 202 12.19 -20.12 -9.17
C ALA A 202 11.89 -18.98 -8.20
N ALA A 203 11.60 -19.32 -6.94
CA ALA A 203 11.60 -18.43 -5.79
C ALA A 203 12.97 -17.83 -5.41
N THR A 204 13.90 -17.67 -6.37
CA THR A 204 15.18 -16.96 -6.22
C THR A 204 15.56 -16.07 -7.41
N ASP A 205 15.02 -16.28 -8.63
CA ASP A 205 15.40 -15.41 -9.75
C ASP A 205 14.27 -15.04 -10.72
N LYS A 206 14.40 -13.80 -11.19
CA LYS A 206 13.32 -12.92 -11.63
C LYS A 206 12.23 -12.71 -10.55
N ALA A 207 12.58 -12.97 -9.27
CA ALA A 207 11.66 -12.67 -8.16
C ALA A 207 12.16 -12.11 -6.75
N PRO A 208 13.44 -11.75 -6.44
CA PRO A 208 14.24 -12.32 -5.33
C PRO A 208 13.82 -11.95 -3.86
N SER A 209 12.60 -11.44 -3.57
CA SER A 209 12.19 -11.12 -2.19
C SER A 209 11.95 -12.41 -1.42
N THR A 210 12.45 -12.56 -0.20
CA THR A 210 12.72 -13.88 0.40
C THR A 210 11.82 -14.31 1.57
N HIS A 211 10.85 -13.50 1.99
CA HIS A 211 9.81 -13.87 2.97
C HIS A 211 8.45 -14.37 2.38
N THR A 212 8.31 -15.66 2.04
CA THR A 212 6.96 -16.23 1.78
C THR A 212 6.33 -16.61 3.10
N SER A 213 5.24 -15.95 3.45
CA SER A 213 4.12 -16.65 4.07
C SER A 213 2.94 -16.49 3.14
N PRO A 214 2.54 -17.55 2.39
CA PRO A 214 1.33 -17.52 1.58
C PRO A 214 0.12 -17.56 2.53
N VAL A 215 -0.17 -16.44 3.18
CA VAL A 215 -1.37 -16.24 4.00
C VAL A 215 -2.55 -16.06 3.04
N VAL A 216 -2.95 -17.17 2.43
CA VAL A 216 -4.14 -17.23 1.57
C VAL A 216 -5.32 -16.70 2.39
N PRO A 217 -6.09 -15.70 1.90
CA PRO A 217 -7.25 -15.18 2.61
C PRO A 217 -8.19 -16.33 3.00
N VAL A 218 -8.57 -16.39 4.27
CA VAL A 218 -9.57 -17.39 4.69
C VAL A 218 -10.90 -16.97 4.08
N THR A 219 -11.33 -17.73 3.08
CA THR A 219 -12.63 -17.56 2.41
C THR A 219 -13.70 -18.39 3.10
N THR A 220 -14.94 -17.93 3.06
CA THR A 220 -16.08 -18.64 3.64
C THR A 220 -16.34 -19.97 2.89
N PRO A 221 -16.39 -21.13 3.58
CA PRO A 221 -16.56 -22.43 2.92
C PRO A 221 -17.81 -22.48 2.04
N GLY A 222 -17.61 -22.85 0.77
CA GLY A 222 -18.66 -22.88 -0.26
C GLY A 222 -18.77 -21.61 -1.11
N THR A 223 -17.98 -20.55 -0.86
CA THR A 223 -17.74 -19.53 -1.88
C THR A 223 -17.12 -20.18 -3.11
N LYS A 224 -17.57 -19.79 -4.31
CA LYS A 224 -16.86 -20.12 -5.55
C LYS A 224 -16.02 -18.94 -6.03
N PRO A 225 -14.92 -19.17 -6.77
CA PRO A 225 -14.23 -18.14 -7.54
C PRO A 225 -15.03 -17.64 -8.77
N ASP A 226 -16.36 -17.66 -8.66
CA ASP A 226 -17.31 -17.65 -9.76
C ASP A 226 -18.31 -16.50 -9.62
N LEU A 227 -18.04 -15.31 -10.19
CA LEU A 227 -18.92 -14.12 -10.13
C LEU A 227 -20.37 -14.42 -10.57
N ASN A 228 -20.57 -15.41 -11.44
CA ASN A 228 -21.88 -15.84 -11.94
C ASN A 228 -22.55 -16.92 -11.07
N ALA A 229 -21.87 -17.45 -10.06
CA ALA A 229 -22.46 -18.39 -9.11
C ALA A 229 -23.34 -17.68 -8.07
N SER A 230 -24.22 -18.45 -7.45
CA SER A 230 -25.06 -17.99 -6.33
C SER A 230 -24.30 -17.57 -5.07
N PHE A 231 -23.00 -17.89 -4.96
CA PHE A 231 -22.14 -17.39 -3.89
C PHE A 231 -20.68 -17.28 -4.33
N VAL A 232 -20.16 -16.04 -4.28
CA VAL A 232 -18.91 -15.57 -4.88
C VAL A 232 -17.85 -15.32 -3.79
N SER A 233 -16.59 -15.70 -3.99
CA SER A 233 -15.52 -15.47 -3.00
C SER A 233 -15.12 -14.00 -2.87
N ALA A 234 -14.57 -13.62 -1.72
CA ALA A 234 -14.11 -12.25 -1.48
C ALA A 234 -13.11 -11.74 -2.51
N ASN A 235 -12.24 -12.65 -2.98
CA ASN A 235 -11.20 -12.43 -3.97
C ASN A 235 -11.58 -12.85 -5.40
N ALA A 236 -12.87 -13.00 -5.73
CA ALA A 236 -13.28 -13.55 -7.03
C ALA A 236 -12.82 -12.74 -8.26
N GLU A 237 -12.55 -11.43 -8.17
CA GLU A 237 -11.94 -10.67 -9.29
C GLU A 237 -10.55 -11.22 -9.66
N GLN A 238 -9.80 -11.77 -8.69
CA GLN A 238 -8.50 -12.41 -8.93
C GLN A 238 -8.63 -13.77 -9.63
N PHE A 239 -9.82 -14.36 -9.65
CA PHE A 239 -10.11 -15.65 -10.32
C PHE A 239 -10.96 -15.50 -11.58
N TYR A 240 -11.68 -14.38 -11.74
CA TYR A 240 -12.21 -13.94 -13.04
C TYR A 240 -11.11 -13.42 -13.96
N GLN A 241 -9.89 -13.31 -13.43
CA GLN A 241 -8.70 -13.57 -14.21
C GLN A 241 -8.62 -15.08 -14.54
N TYR A 242 -9.41 -15.53 -15.54
CA TYR A 242 -9.28 -16.84 -16.20
C TYR A 242 -7.80 -17.19 -16.38
N GLN A 243 -7.41 -18.33 -15.82
CA GLN A 243 -6.12 -18.97 -16.08
C GLN A 243 -6.41 -20.21 -16.92
N PRO A 244 -5.85 -20.35 -18.13
CA PRO A 244 -6.03 -21.56 -18.93
C PRO A 244 -5.44 -22.78 -18.22
N THR A 245 -6.19 -23.88 -18.13
CA THR A 245 -5.64 -25.17 -17.69
C THR A 245 -4.83 -25.88 -18.77
N GLU A 246 -5.00 -25.49 -20.04
CA GLU A 246 -4.17 -25.90 -21.19
C GLU A 246 -4.04 -24.71 -22.18
N ILE A 247 -2.94 -24.65 -22.93
CA ILE A 247 -2.63 -23.52 -23.83
C ILE A 247 -3.50 -23.59 -25.10
N ILE A 248 -4.67 -22.93 -25.07
CA ILE A 248 -5.59 -22.84 -26.21
C ILE A 248 -5.17 -21.68 -27.12
N LEU A 249 -4.25 -21.94 -28.06
CA LEU A 249 -3.91 -20.98 -29.12
C LEU A 249 -5.16 -20.60 -29.93
N SER A 250 -5.38 -19.30 -30.06
CA SER A 250 -6.59 -18.68 -30.61
C SER A 250 -6.22 -17.53 -31.55
N GLU A 251 -7.08 -17.29 -32.53
CA GLU A 251 -6.94 -16.18 -33.48
C GLU A 251 -8.03 -15.14 -33.19
N GLY A 252 -7.61 -13.88 -33.11
CA GLY A 252 -8.46 -12.74 -32.77
C GLY A 252 -8.41 -11.65 -33.83
N ARG A 253 -9.40 -10.76 -33.85
CA ARG A 253 -9.45 -9.61 -34.76
C ARG A 253 -9.71 -8.30 -34.02
N LEU A 254 -8.84 -7.33 -34.22
CA LEU A 254 -9.00 -5.97 -33.72
C LEU A 254 -9.91 -5.18 -34.66
N VAL A 255 -10.95 -4.53 -34.15
CA VAL A 255 -11.96 -3.81 -34.94
C VAL A 255 -12.30 -2.42 -34.39
N ASP A 256 -12.72 -1.52 -35.28
CA ASP A 256 -13.29 -0.22 -34.92
C ASP A 256 -14.72 -0.33 -34.35
N SER A 257 -15.27 0.77 -33.86
CA SER A 257 -16.65 0.89 -33.33
C SER A 257 -17.76 0.54 -34.33
N GLN A 258 -17.43 0.33 -35.62
CA GLN A 258 -18.35 -0.15 -36.65
C GLN A 258 -18.09 -1.60 -37.09
N GLY A 259 -17.09 -2.27 -36.48
CA GLY A 259 -16.75 -3.67 -36.75
C GLY A 259 -15.79 -3.88 -37.93
N TYR A 260 -15.18 -2.82 -38.48
CA TYR A 260 -14.17 -2.94 -39.53
C TYR A 260 -12.80 -3.26 -38.95
N GLY A 261 -12.04 -4.15 -39.60
CA GLY A 261 -10.74 -4.62 -39.11
C GLY A 261 -9.68 -3.50 -39.06
N VAL A 262 -8.83 -3.52 -38.04
CA VAL A 262 -7.79 -2.49 -37.79
C VAL A 262 -6.40 -3.09 -37.99
N ALA A 263 -5.75 -2.74 -39.10
CA ALA A 263 -4.46 -3.27 -39.54
C ALA A 263 -3.28 -2.35 -39.18
N GLY A 264 -2.11 -2.93 -38.90
CA GLY A 264 -0.86 -2.20 -38.62
C GLY A 264 -0.57 -1.90 -37.13
N VAL A 265 -1.42 -2.38 -36.22
CA VAL A 265 -1.33 -2.16 -34.76
C VAL A 265 -0.53 -3.31 -34.11
N ASN A 266 0.41 -3.00 -33.22
CA ASN A 266 1.15 -4.01 -32.45
C ASN A 266 0.24 -4.77 -31.49
N TYR A 267 0.59 -6.03 -31.19
CA TYR A 267 0.00 -6.79 -30.09
C TYR A 267 1.06 -7.59 -29.31
N TYR A 268 0.88 -7.71 -27.99
CA TYR A 268 1.82 -8.37 -27.07
C TYR A 268 1.08 -9.24 -26.05
N THR A 269 1.58 -10.46 -25.80
CA THR A 269 1.02 -11.41 -24.83
C THR A 269 2.10 -12.26 -24.15
N ASN A 270 1.73 -13.09 -23.16
CA ASN A 270 2.67 -14.03 -22.53
C ASN A 270 3.10 -15.16 -23.48
N SER A 271 2.25 -15.56 -24.43
CA SER A 271 2.52 -16.64 -25.39
C SER A 271 3.05 -16.18 -26.75
N GLY A 272 2.90 -14.90 -27.12
CA GLY A 272 3.31 -14.37 -28.43
C GLY A 272 3.36 -12.85 -28.54
N ARG A 273 3.80 -12.34 -29.69
CA ARG A 273 3.75 -10.91 -30.05
C ARG A 273 3.80 -10.72 -31.57
N GLY A 274 3.21 -9.64 -32.09
CA GLY A 274 3.19 -9.36 -33.53
C GLY A 274 2.56 -8.00 -33.88
N VAL A 275 2.07 -7.91 -35.13
CA VAL A 275 1.32 -6.77 -35.67
C VAL A 275 0.03 -7.28 -36.33
N THR A 276 -1.07 -6.55 -36.24
CA THR A 276 -2.36 -6.96 -36.81
C THR A 276 -2.34 -6.99 -38.34
N GLY A 277 -2.86 -8.07 -38.93
CA GLY A 277 -2.94 -8.29 -40.38
C GLY A 277 -3.98 -7.42 -41.09
N GLU A 278 -4.16 -7.63 -42.40
CA GLU A 278 -4.96 -6.77 -43.28
C GLU A 278 -6.43 -6.61 -42.87
N ASN A 279 -7.00 -7.58 -42.15
CA ASN A 279 -8.36 -7.53 -41.61
C ASN A 279 -8.39 -7.44 -40.07
N GLY A 280 -7.27 -7.05 -39.45
CA GLY A 280 -7.11 -6.89 -38.00
C GLY A 280 -6.68 -8.14 -37.24
N GLU A 281 -6.32 -9.23 -37.93
CA GLU A 281 -5.99 -10.53 -37.34
C GLU A 281 -4.70 -10.57 -36.50
N PHE A 282 -4.74 -11.28 -35.36
CA PHE A 282 -3.62 -11.52 -34.43
C PHE A 282 -3.79 -12.86 -33.68
N SER A 283 -2.72 -13.40 -33.08
CA SER A 283 -2.75 -14.68 -32.34
C SER A 283 -2.50 -14.50 -30.84
N PHE A 284 -3.22 -15.25 -30.00
CA PHE A 284 -3.08 -15.24 -28.53
C PHE A 284 -3.48 -16.59 -27.92
N SER A 285 -2.99 -16.93 -26.74
CA SER A 285 -3.49 -18.06 -25.94
C SER A 285 -4.70 -17.61 -25.12
N TRP A 286 -5.81 -18.34 -25.21
CA TRP A 286 -7.07 -17.91 -24.61
C TRP A 286 -6.93 -17.64 -23.12
N GLY A 287 -7.32 -16.43 -22.72
CA GLY A 287 -7.35 -15.97 -21.34
C GLY A 287 -6.10 -15.24 -20.83
N GLU A 288 -5.05 -15.10 -21.63
CA GLU A 288 -3.95 -14.19 -21.29
C GLU A 288 -4.32 -12.71 -21.53
N THR A 289 -3.50 -11.78 -21.06
CA THR A 289 -3.63 -10.35 -21.38
C THR A 289 -3.01 -10.06 -22.74
N ILE A 290 -3.68 -9.24 -23.55
CA ILE A 290 -3.21 -8.73 -24.84
C ILE A 290 -3.12 -7.20 -24.75
N SER A 291 -1.93 -6.65 -24.91
CA SER A 291 -1.71 -5.20 -25.01
C SER A 291 -1.60 -4.77 -26.47
N PHE A 292 -2.25 -3.67 -26.87
CA PHE A 292 -2.25 -3.14 -28.23
C PHE A 292 -1.66 -1.73 -28.31
N GLY A 293 -0.89 -1.44 -29.37
CA GLY A 293 -0.17 -0.16 -29.50
C GLY A 293 0.24 0.22 -30.93
N ILE A 294 0.54 1.50 -31.16
CA ILE A 294 1.12 2.02 -32.41
C ILE A 294 2.57 2.40 -32.12
N ASP A 295 3.49 1.48 -32.43
CA ASP A 295 4.87 1.53 -31.98
C ASP A 295 4.99 1.62 -30.44
N THR A 296 5.39 2.75 -29.87
CA THR A 296 5.41 2.99 -28.41
C THR A 296 4.13 3.65 -27.86
N PHE A 297 3.20 4.05 -28.72
CA PHE A 297 1.93 4.63 -28.28
C PHE A 297 0.98 3.52 -27.81
N GLU A 298 0.60 3.50 -26.52
CA GLU A 298 -0.28 2.46 -25.98
C GLU A 298 -1.75 2.83 -26.24
N LEU A 299 -2.44 2.00 -27.04
CA LEU A 299 -3.89 2.11 -27.15
C LEU A 299 -4.51 1.63 -25.84
N GLY A 300 -4.10 0.44 -25.39
CA GLY A 300 -4.40 -0.11 -24.09
C GLY A 300 -4.33 -1.63 -24.08
N SER A 301 -4.63 -2.23 -22.93
CA SER A 301 -4.60 -3.68 -22.74
C SER A 301 -5.96 -4.25 -22.35
N VAL A 302 -6.25 -5.43 -22.88
CA VAL A 302 -7.51 -6.14 -22.69
C VAL A 302 -7.23 -7.63 -22.63
N ARG A 303 -8.17 -8.38 -22.06
CA ARG A 303 -8.00 -9.80 -21.84
C ARG A 303 -8.48 -10.61 -23.03
N GLY A 304 -7.67 -11.54 -23.53
CA GLY A 304 -7.96 -12.39 -24.68
C GLY A 304 -8.97 -13.50 -24.38
N ASN A 305 -10.22 -13.15 -24.11
CA ASN A 305 -11.31 -14.11 -23.85
C ASN A 305 -12.44 -14.05 -24.91
N LYS A 306 -12.11 -13.57 -26.11
CA LYS A 306 -13.02 -13.40 -27.26
C LYS A 306 -12.20 -13.27 -28.56
N SER A 307 -12.75 -13.73 -29.68
CA SER A 307 -12.10 -13.69 -31.00
C SER A 307 -12.24 -12.36 -31.75
N THR A 308 -12.98 -11.39 -31.20
CA THR A 308 -13.09 -10.04 -31.75
C THR A 308 -12.99 -9.04 -30.60
N ILE A 309 -12.15 -8.02 -30.77
CA ILE A 309 -11.84 -7.01 -29.76
C ILE A 309 -12.07 -5.64 -30.40
N ALA A 310 -12.98 -4.85 -29.84
CA ALA A 310 -13.20 -3.48 -30.30
C ALA A 310 -12.23 -2.51 -29.62
N LEU A 311 -11.79 -1.48 -30.35
CA LEU A 311 -10.93 -0.42 -29.83
C LEU A 311 -11.49 0.25 -28.56
N THR A 312 -12.81 0.34 -28.44
CA THR A 312 -13.52 0.90 -27.29
C THR A 312 -13.42 0.06 -26.02
N GLU A 313 -12.88 -1.15 -26.09
CA GLU A 313 -12.76 -2.09 -24.96
C GLU A 313 -11.33 -2.15 -24.38
N LEU A 314 -10.43 -1.29 -24.88
CA LEU A 314 -9.03 -1.17 -24.45
C LEU A 314 -8.83 -0.16 -23.29
N GLY A 315 -9.90 0.42 -22.77
CA GLY A 315 -9.89 1.40 -21.67
C GLY A 315 -11.25 1.56 -21.02
N ASP A 316 -11.40 2.57 -20.15
CA ASP A 316 -12.71 2.97 -19.58
C ASP A 316 -13.64 3.61 -20.64
N GLU A 317 -14.89 3.92 -20.27
CA GLU A 317 -15.91 4.41 -21.21
C GLU A 317 -15.50 5.68 -21.99
N VAL A 318 -14.56 6.49 -21.46
CA VAL A 318 -14.05 7.69 -22.13
C VAL A 318 -12.77 7.37 -22.90
N ARG A 319 -11.77 6.71 -22.28
CA ARG A 319 -10.51 6.35 -22.95
C ARG A 319 -10.77 5.44 -24.15
N GLY A 320 -11.63 4.44 -24.02
CA GLY A 320 -12.07 3.56 -25.10
C GLY A 320 -12.66 4.31 -26.30
N ALA A 321 -13.58 5.25 -26.05
CA ALA A 321 -14.21 6.04 -27.10
C ALA A 321 -13.23 7.00 -27.82
N ASN A 322 -12.18 7.44 -27.13
CA ASN A 322 -11.13 8.27 -27.72
C ASN A 322 -10.09 7.47 -28.51
N ILE A 323 -9.77 6.24 -28.08
CA ILE A 323 -8.92 5.32 -28.85
C ILE A 323 -9.54 5.06 -30.24
N ASP A 324 -10.85 4.79 -30.29
CA ASP A 324 -11.57 4.60 -31.56
C ASP A 324 -11.52 5.86 -32.44
N GLN A 325 -11.78 7.04 -31.87
CA GLN A 325 -11.66 8.32 -32.58
C GLN A 325 -10.24 8.56 -33.12
N LEU A 326 -9.19 8.22 -32.37
CA LEU A 326 -7.80 8.40 -32.78
C LEU A 326 -7.40 7.50 -33.95
N ILE A 327 -7.74 6.21 -33.86
CA ILE A 327 -7.53 5.27 -34.97
C ILE A 327 -8.35 5.72 -36.18
N HIS A 328 -9.59 6.17 -35.99
CA HIS A 328 -10.39 6.69 -37.09
C HIS A 328 -9.71 7.91 -37.75
N ARG A 329 -9.12 8.81 -36.96
CA ARG A 329 -8.43 10.02 -37.42
C ARG A 329 -7.19 9.74 -38.27
N TYR A 330 -6.31 8.84 -37.82
CA TYR A 330 -5.00 8.60 -38.46
C TYR A 330 -4.93 7.36 -39.37
N SER A 331 -5.96 6.51 -39.42
CA SER A 331 -6.02 5.41 -40.38
C SER A 331 -6.53 5.85 -41.76
N THR A 332 -5.97 5.25 -42.81
CA THR A 332 -6.54 5.31 -44.17
C THR A 332 -7.50 4.14 -44.38
N THR A 333 -8.36 4.26 -45.41
CA THR A 333 -9.30 3.18 -45.75
C THR A 333 -8.60 2.15 -46.63
N GLY A 334 -8.38 0.95 -46.09
CA GLY A 334 -7.83 -0.20 -46.80
C GLY A 334 -8.86 -0.91 -47.69
N GLN A 335 -8.49 -2.08 -48.17
CA GLN A 335 -9.41 -2.93 -48.93
C GLN A 335 -10.57 -3.39 -48.02
N ASN A 336 -11.77 -3.56 -48.58
CA ASN A 336 -12.98 -3.97 -47.84
C ASN A 336 -13.35 -3.07 -46.64
N ASN A 337 -13.04 -1.76 -46.73
CA ASN A 337 -13.29 -0.75 -45.69
C ASN A 337 -12.51 -0.95 -44.36
N THR A 338 -11.45 -1.77 -44.35
CA THR A 338 -10.59 -1.88 -43.16
C THR A 338 -9.88 -0.56 -42.85
N ARG A 339 -9.48 -0.39 -41.59
CA ARG A 339 -8.76 0.78 -41.08
C ARG A 339 -7.28 0.43 -41.02
N VAL A 340 -6.50 0.93 -41.98
CA VAL A 340 -5.06 0.69 -42.04
C VAL A 340 -4.35 1.86 -41.39
N VAL A 341 -3.59 1.62 -40.32
CA VAL A 341 -2.69 2.62 -39.74
C VAL A 341 -1.43 2.67 -40.61
N PRO A 342 -1.12 3.80 -41.30
CA PRO A 342 0.06 3.89 -42.14
C PRO A 342 1.36 3.82 -41.33
N ASP A 343 2.38 3.21 -41.92
CA ASP A 343 3.74 3.12 -41.35
C ASP A 343 4.34 4.51 -41.04
N ASP A 344 3.92 5.56 -41.73
CA ASP A 344 4.36 6.94 -41.46
C ASP A 344 3.75 7.55 -40.19
N VAL A 345 2.58 7.05 -39.73
CA VAL A 345 2.05 7.35 -38.38
C VAL A 345 2.95 6.71 -37.34
N ARG A 346 3.33 5.43 -37.54
CA ARG A 346 4.28 4.73 -36.64
C ARG A 346 5.64 5.41 -36.60
N LYS A 347 6.18 5.85 -37.74
CA LYS A 347 7.45 6.60 -37.79
C LYS A 347 7.35 7.92 -37.06
N VAL A 348 6.28 8.70 -37.22
CA VAL A 348 6.10 9.94 -36.44
C VAL A 348 5.96 9.63 -34.95
N PHE A 349 5.17 8.63 -34.55
CA PHE A 349 5.07 8.25 -33.13
C PHE A 349 6.42 7.77 -32.56
N ALA A 350 7.24 7.09 -33.36
CA ALA A 350 8.61 6.69 -33.02
C ALA A 350 9.65 7.85 -33.09
N GLU A 351 9.31 9.00 -33.70
CA GLU A 351 10.05 10.27 -33.52
C GLU A 351 9.79 10.86 -32.10
N TYR A 352 8.77 10.36 -31.37
CA TYR A 352 8.32 10.82 -30.04
C TYR A 352 8.22 9.69 -28.99
N PRO A 353 9.18 8.74 -28.92
CA PRO A 353 8.93 7.39 -28.42
C PRO A 353 8.52 7.33 -26.93
N ASN A 354 8.99 8.28 -26.12
CA ASN A 354 8.79 8.30 -24.68
C ASN A 354 7.81 9.41 -24.21
N VAL A 355 7.16 10.12 -25.13
CA VAL A 355 6.24 11.26 -24.82
C VAL A 355 4.89 11.18 -25.53
N ILE A 356 4.75 10.34 -26.57
CA ILE A 356 3.59 10.34 -27.45
C ILE A 356 2.26 10.07 -26.71
N ASN A 357 2.29 9.22 -25.67
CA ASN A 357 1.15 8.90 -24.78
C ASN A 357 0.69 10.08 -23.89
N GLU A 358 1.48 11.14 -23.80
CA GLU A 358 1.23 12.29 -22.94
C GLU A 358 1.04 13.59 -23.75
N ILE A 359 1.58 13.63 -24.98
CA ILE A 359 1.22 14.64 -25.98
C ILE A 359 -0.21 14.38 -26.52
N ILE A 360 -0.62 13.12 -26.69
CA ILE A 360 -1.97 12.76 -27.14
C ILE A 360 -2.72 12.07 -25.98
N ASN A 361 -3.42 12.87 -25.18
CA ASN A 361 -4.13 12.39 -24.00
C ASN A 361 -5.48 11.78 -24.38
N LEU A 362 -5.58 10.45 -24.29
CA LEU A 362 -6.78 9.67 -24.58
C LEU A 362 -7.87 9.78 -23.49
N SER A 363 -7.61 10.36 -22.32
CA SER A 363 -8.57 10.46 -21.21
C SER A 363 -9.27 11.82 -21.10
N LEU A 364 -9.11 12.71 -22.09
CA LEU A 364 -9.84 13.97 -22.20
C LEU A 364 -11.34 13.76 -22.50
N SER A 365 -12.17 14.77 -22.23
CA SER A 365 -13.61 14.67 -22.55
C SER A 365 -13.81 14.42 -24.05
N ASN A 366 -14.50 13.33 -24.36
CA ASN A 366 -14.71 12.81 -25.72
C ASN A 366 -15.88 13.46 -26.45
N GLY A 367 -16.50 14.50 -25.86
CA GLY A 367 -17.87 14.88 -26.21
C GLY A 367 -18.84 13.76 -25.88
N ALA A 368 -19.05 13.47 -24.60
CA ALA A 368 -20.17 12.63 -24.18
C ALA A 368 -21.39 13.50 -23.85
N THR A 369 -22.58 12.98 -24.13
CA THR A 369 -23.82 13.60 -23.68
C THR A 369 -24.23 13.01 -22.33
N LEU A 370 -24.37 13.83 -21.29
CA LEU A 370 -24.89 13.42 -19.99
C LEU A 370 -26.42 13.59 -19.95
N GLY A 371 -27.12 12.53 -19.53
CA GLY A 371 -28.57 12.51 -19.38
C GLY A 371 -28.99 12.68 -17.92
N GLU A 372 -29.30 13.90 -17.52
CA GLU A 372 -29.77 14.24 -16.17
C GLU A 372 -31.28 14.49 -16.19
N GLY A 373 -32.05 13.40 -16.07
CA GLY A 373 -33.51 13.43 -16.12
C GLY A 373 -34.05 13.71 -17.53
N GLU A 374 -34.90 14.73 -17.68
CA GLU A 374 -35.47 15.13 -18.98
C GLU A 374 -34.58 16.09 -19.78
N GLN A 375 -33.41 16.50 -19.26
CA GLN A 375 -32.43 17.31 -19.99
C GLN A 375 -31.12 16.57 -20.28
N VAL A 376 -30.50 17.02 -21.37
CA VAL A 376 -29.51 16.31 -22.15
C VAL A 376 -28.37 17.29 -22.43
N VAL A 377 -27.27 17.17 -21.68
CA VAL A 377 -26.16 18.12 -21.69
C VAL A 377 -25.00 17.55 -22.50
N ASN A 378 -24.64 18.20 -23.61
CA ASN A 378 -23.44 17.85 -24.37
C ASN A 378 -22.21 18.46 -23.71
N LEU A 379 -21.24 17.62 -23.33
CA LEU A 379 -19.91 18.08 -22.91
C LEU A 379 -19.10 18.58 -24.13
N PRO A 380 -18.07 19.42 -23.93
CA PRO A 380 -17.05 19.68 -24.94
C PRO A 380 -16.35 18.38 -25.39
N ASN A 381 -15.72 18.42 -26.57
CA ASN A 381 -14.83 17.35 -27.04
C ASN A 381 -13.38 17.85 -26.99
N GLU A 382 -12.86 18.00 -25.77
CA GLU A 382 -11.48 18.41 -25.51
C GLU A 382 -10.47 17.44 -26.13
N PHE A 383 -10.86 16.16 -26.25
CA PHE A 383 -10.06 15.14 -26.94
C PHE A 383 -9.76 15.51 -28.40
N ILE A 384 -10.72 16.09 -29.13
CA ILE A 384 -10.51 16.57 -30.50
C ILE A 384 -9.95 18.00 -30.53
N GLU A 385 -10.24 18.85 -29.54
CA GLU A 385 -9.65 20.19 -29.46
C GLU A 385 -8.14 20.17 -29.22
N GLN A 386 -7.57 19.13 -28.58
CA GLN A 386 -6.12 19.04 -28.38
C GLN A 386 -5.35 19.09 -29.70
N PHE A 387 -5.84 18.44 -30.78
CA PHE A 387 -5.19 18.46 -32.11
C PHE A 387 -5.22 19.84 -32.79
N ASN A 388 -5.93 20.82 -32.23
CA ASN A 388 -5.96 22.19 -32.74
C ASN A 388 -4.95 23.12 -32.05
N THR A 389 -4.26 22.69 -30.98
CA THR A 389 -3.27 23.49 -30.23
C THR A 389 -2.08 22.66 -29.73
N GLY A 390 -1.03 23.31 -29.21
CA GLY A 390 0.12 22.65 -28.58
C GLY A 390 0.89 21.66 -29.47
N GLN A 391 1.67 20.77 -28.85
CA GLN A 391 2.45 19.74 -29.57
C GLN A 391 1.57 18.67 -30.22
N ALA A 392 0.37 18.41 -29.68
CA ALA A 392 -0.60 17.51 -30.30
C ALA A 392 -0.95 17.98 -31.73
N LYS A 393 -1.13 19.29 -31.94
CA LYS A 393 -1.28 19.88 -33.28
C LYS A 393 -0.05 19.73 -34.15
N GLU A 394 1.16 19.83 -33.60
CA GLU A 394 2.39 19.70 -34.38
C GLU A 394 2.56 18.27 -34.90
N ILE A 395 2.26 17.27 -34.06
CA ILE A 395 2.22 15.85 -34.43
C ILE A 395 1.08 15.56 -35.42
N ASP A 396 -0.13 16.07 -35.16
CA ASP A 396 -1.28 15.98 -36.08
C ASP A 396 -0.91 16.57 -37.45
N THR A 397 -0.33 17.77 -37.49
CA THR A 397 0.12 18.42 -38.73
C THR A 397 1.21 17.62 -39.42
N ALA A 398 2.18 17.07 -38.68
CA ALA A 398 3.25 16.24 -39.23
C ALA A 398 2.74 14.90 -39.80
N ILE A 399 1.69 14.33 -39.22
CA ILE A 399 1.01 13.13 -39.73
C ILE A 399 0.14 13.49 -40.93
N CYS A 400 -0.81 14.41 -40.80
CA CYS A 400 -1.74 14.76 -41.87
C CYS A 400 -1.02 15.33 -43.11
N ALA A 401 0.17 15.94 -42.96
CA ALA A 401 1.01 16.35 -44.09
C ALA A 401 1.84 15.20 -44.72
N LYS A 402 1.99 14.06 -44.04
CA LYS A 402 2.59 12.81 -44.55
C LYS A 402 1.52 11.80 -45.04
N THR A 403 0.25 11.92 -44.64
CA THR A 403 -0.85 10.97 -44.94
C THR A 403 -1.95 11.50 -45.87
N ASP A 404 -1.71 12.59 -46.61
CA ASP A 404 -2.71 13.28 -47.47
C ASP A 404 -3.99 13.73 -46.72
N GLY A 405 -3.87 14.03 -45.42
CA GLY A 405 -4.95 14.46 -44.53
C GLY A 405 -5.26 13.47 -43.41
N CYS A 406 -6.20 13.86 -42.55
CA CYS A 406 -6.70 13.06 -41.42
C CYS A 406 -8.24 13.18 -41.33
N ASN A 407 -8.91 12.16 -40.77
CA ASN A 407 -10.37 12.06 -40.77
C ASN A 407 -11.05 12.83 -39.61
N GLU A 408 -12.35 13.08 -39.75
CA GLU A 408 -13.23 13.69 -38.73
C GLU A 408 -13.77 12.67 -37.69
N ALA A 409 -14.32 13.18 -36.58
CA ALA A 409 -14.61 12.44 -35.34
C ALA A 409 -16.07 11.95 -35.16
N ARG A 410 -16.37 11.24 -34.06
CA ARG A 410 -17.64 10.54 -33.74
C ARG A 410 -17.98 10.59 -32.24
N TRP A 411 -19.22 10.27 -31.83
CA TRP A 411 -19.83 10.72 -30.54
C TRP A 411 -20.81 9.68 -29.90
N PHE A 412 -20.82 9.51 -28.55
CA PHE A 412 -21.68 8.54 -27.80
C PHE A 412 -22.02 8.98 -26.33
N SER A 413 -22.79 8.19 -25.53
CA SER A 413 -23.39 8.60 -24.22
C SER A 413 -23.91 7.45 -23.32
N LEU A 414 -23.76 7.54 -21.98
CA LEU A 414 -24.32 6.65 -20.90
C LEU A 414 -24.56 7.40 -19.54
N THR A 415 -25.22 6.78 -18.53
CA THR A 415 -25.70 7.46 -17.29
C THR A 415 -25.72 6.63 -15.97
N THR A 416 -25.70 7.30 -14.81
CA THR A 416 -25.86 6.74 -13.44
C THR A 416 -26.72 7.63 -12.51
N ARG A 417 -27.05 7.20 -11.28
CA ARG A 417 -27.95 7.93 -10.36
C ARG A 417 -27.17 8.95 -9.49
N ASN A 418 -27.43 10.25 -9.69
CA ASN A 418 -26.67 11.33 -9.05
C ASN A 418 -26.83 11.42 -7.52
N VAL A 419 -25.67 11.55 -6.84
CA VAL A 419 -25.49 12.28 -5.57
C VAL A 419 -24.92 13.69 -5.84
N ASN A 420 -24.59 13.98 -7.11
CA ASN A 420 -23.76 15.12 -7.52
C ASN A 420 -24.45 16.50 -7.44
N ASP A 421 -25.72 16.56 -7.03
CA ASP A 421 -26.56 17.78 -6.98
C ASP A 421 -27.08 18.12 -5.57
N GLY A 422 -26.51 17.51 -4.52
CA GLY A 422 -26.89 17.77 -3.13
C GLY A 422 -26.64 19.22 -2.67
N GLN A 423 -27.34 19.69 -1.64
CA GLN A 423 -27.13 21.03 -1.07
C GLN A 423 -25.68 21.24 -0.62
N ILE A 424 -25.05 20.21 -0.06
CA ILE A 424 -23.65 20.25 0.38
C ILE A 424 -22.71 20.50 -0.81
N GLN A 425 -22.87 19.76 -1.90
CA GLN A 425 -22.10 19.95 -3.14
C GLN A 425 -22.32 21.36 -3.71
N GLY A 426 -23.56 21.85 -3.69
CA GLY A 426 -23.90 23.21 -4.11
C GLY A 426 -23.25 24.32 -3.26
N VAL A 427 -23.03 24.09 -1.96
CA VAL A 427 -22.29 25.04 -1.10
C VAL A 427 -20.78 24.98 -1.39
N ILE A 428 -20.21 23.77 -1.52
CA ILE A 428 -18.79 23.60 -1.83
C ILE A 428 -18.45 24.25 -3.19
N ASN A 429 -19.27 24.00 -4.21
CA ASN A 429 -19.09 24.60 -5.55
C ASN A 429 -19.09 26.14 -5.51
N LYS A 430 -19.86 26.77 -4.62
CA LYS A 430 -19.88 28.23 -4.44
C LYS A 430 -18.63 28.74 -3.75
N LEU A 431 -18.21 28.09 -2.66
CA LEU A 431 -17.03 28.51 -1.89
C LEU A 431 -15.73 28.32 -2.70
N TRP A 432 -15.65 27.26 -3.51
CA TRP A 432 -14.52 26.96 -4.38
C TRP A 432 -14.61 27.67 -5.76
N GLY A 433 -15.68 28.42 -6.04
CA GLY A 433 -15.82 29.16 -7.30
C GLY A 433 -16.05 28.30 -8.55
N VAL A 434 -16.51 27.06 -8.37
CA VAL A 434 -16.98 26.17 -9.44
C VAL A 434 -18.36 26.62 -9.95
N ASP A 435 -19.19 27.19 -9.07
CA ASP A 435 -20.36 27.99 -9.46
C ASP A 435 -19.86 29.30 -10.09
N THR A 436 -20.12 29.50 -11.38
CA THR A 436 -19.66 30.68 -12.16
C THR A 436 -20.27 32.00 -11.70
N ASN A 437 -21.24 31.98 -10.78
CA ASN A 437 -21.72 33.18 -10.09
C ASN A 437 -20.80 33.62 -8.94
N TYR A 438 -19.79 32.82 -8.57
CA TYR A 438 -18.80 33.07 -7.50
C TYR A 438 -17.38 33.23 -8.09
N LYS A 439 -16.41 33.68 -7.29
CA LYS A 439 -15.03 33.90 -7.75
C LYS A 439 -14.28 32.57 -7.82
N SER A 440 -13.66 32.24 -8.96
CA SER A 440 -12.91 30.99 -9.14
C SER A 440 -11.77 30.81 -8.12
N VAL A 441 -11.65 29.60 -7.56
CA VAL A 441 -10.54 29.19 -6.67
C VAL A 441 -9.98 27.87 -7.16
N SER A 442 -8.71 27.83 -7.57
CA SER A 442 -8.04 26.65 -8.11
C SER A 442 -7.10 25.96 -7.11
N LYS A 443 -6.50 26.72 -6.19
CA LYS A 443 -5.57 26.24 -5.17
C LYS A 443 -5.90 26.80 -3.79
N PHE A 444 -6.15 25.94 -2.80
CA PHE A 444 -6.24 26.35 -1.40
C PHE A 444 -4.85 26.28 -0.74
N HIS A 445 -4.43 27.36 -0.07
CA HIS A 445 -3.10 27.45 0.55
C HIS A 445 -3.14 27.11 2.05
N VAL A 446 -2.53 25.98 2.42
CA VAL A 446 -2.42 25.53 3.81
C VAL A 446 -1.14 26.08 4.44
N PHE A 447 -1.27 27.01 5.39
CA PHE A 447 -0.14 27.53 6.15
C PHE A 447 0.62 26.42 6.91
N HIS A 448 1.95 26.45 6.87
CA HIS A 448 2.80 25.61 7.72
C HIS A 448 3.04 26.23 9.10
N ASP A 449 3.35 25.40 10.10
CA ASP A 449 3.74 25.82 11.45
C ASP A 449 4.95 26.78 11.47
N SER A 450 4.90 27.81 12.31
CA SER A 450 5.96 28.81 12.48
C SER A 450 7.07 28.32 13.43
N THR A 451 7.94 27.44 12.92
CA THR A 451 9.13 26.91 13.61
C THR A 451 10.43 27.46 13.00
N ASN A 452 11.60 27.00 13.47
CA ASN A 452 12.92 27.47 12.98
C ASN A 452 13.98 26.35 12.86
N PHE A 453 13.58 25.13 12.47
CA PHE A 453 14.51 24.01 12.35
C PHE A 453 15.45 24.25 11.17
N TYR A 454 16.74 24.53 11.44
CA TYR A 454 17.73 24.92 10.44
C TYR A 454 17.30 26.10 9.54
N GLY A 455 16.49 27.03 10.09
CA GLY A 455 15.91 28.17 9.35
C GLY A 455 14.62 27.85 8.58
N SER A 456 14.09 26.64 8.69
CA SER A 456 12.89 26.19 7.97
C SER A 456 11.62 26.32 8.82
N THR A 457 10.52 26.64 8.14
CA THR A 457 9.16 26.50 8.67
C THR A 457 8.83 25.02 8.92
N GLY A 458 7.82 24.74 9.75
CA GLY A 458 7.41 23.39 10.11
C GLY A 458 6.48 22.75 9.08
N ASN A 459 5.60 21.88 9.56
CA ASN A 459 4.70 21.09 8.72
C ASN A 459 3.43 21.85 8.35
N ALA A 460 2.77 21.46 7.26
CA ALA A 460 1.46 21.94 6.84
C ALA A 460 0.41 21.72 7.95
N ARG A 461 -0.35 22.77 8.30
CA ARG A 461 -1.23 22.79 9.48
C ARG A 461 -2.69 23.06 9.10
N GLY A 462 -3.42 21.97 8.88
CA GLY A 462 -4.88 21.95 9.01
C GLY A 462 -5.27 21.33 10.35
N GLN A 463 -5.83 22.13 11.26
CA GLN A 463 -6.41 21.62 12.51
C GLN A 463 -7.69 20.83 12.20
N ALA A 464 -7.76 19.58 12.66
CA ALA A 464 -8.92 18.73 12.43
C ALA A 464 -10.21 19.29 13.05
N VAL A 465 -11.27 19.36 12.25
CA VAL A 465 -12.65 19.67 12.62
C VAL A 465 -13.52 18.49 12.22
N VAL A 466 -14.15 17.83 13.18
CA VAL A 466 -14.98 16.64 12.96
C VAL A 466 -16.45 17.05 12.98
N ASN A 467 -17.19 16.67 11.94
CA ASN A 467 -18.64 16.83 11.92
C ASN A 467 -19.25 15.72 12.80
N ILE A 468 -19.90 16.09 13.89
CA ILE A 468 -20.45 15.15 14.88
C ILE A 468 -21.97 14.97 14.77
N SER A 469 -22.65 15.82 13.98
CA SER A 469 -24.05 15.62 13.58
C SER A 469 -24.30 16.11 12.16
N ASN A 470 -25.46 15.76 11.62
CA ASN A 470 -25.98 16.26 10.35
C ASN A 470 -26.38 17.75 10.36
N ALA A 471 -26.18 18.48 11.47
CA ALA A 471 -26.14 19.93 11.45
C ALA A 471 -24.87 20.48 10.79
N ALA A 472 -23.84 19.64 10.56
CA ALA A 472 -22.55 20.03 10.00
C ALA A 472 -22.07 19.17 8.82
N PHE A 473 -21.27 19.77 7.93
CA PHE A 473 -20.69 19.14 6.75
C PHE A 473 -19.31 19.72 6.38
N PRO A 474 -18.48 18.97 5.63
CA PRO A 474 -17.12 19.42 5.29
C PRO A 474 -17.13 20.45 4.16
N ILE A 475 -16.26 21.45 4.27
CA ILE A 475 -15.96 22.41 3.20
C ILE A 475 -14.59 22.10 2.57
N LEU A 476 -13.65 21.53 3.34
CA LEU A 476 -12.36 21.06 2.82
C LEU A 476 -11.76 19.93 3.69
N MET A 477 -11.42 18.84 3.02
CA MET A 477 -10.69 17.67 3.54
C MET A 477 -9.47 17.46 2.65
N ALA A 478 -8.31 17.13 3.24
CA ALA A 478 -7.12 16.80 2.46
C ALA A 478 -7.14 15.31 2.05
N ARG A 479 -6.56 14.99 0.89
CA ARG A 479 -6.40 13.61 0.42
C ARG A 479 -5.33 12.84 1.22
N ASN A 480 -5.51 11.53 1.27
CA ASN A 480 -4.70 10.62 2.07
C ASN A 480 -4.19 9.39 1.31
N ASP A 481 -4.54 9.24 0.02
CA ASP A 481 -3.91 8.27 -0.88
C ASP A 481 -2.44 8.65 -1.16
N LYS A 482 -1.63 7.70 -1.67
CA LYS A 482 -0.18 7.91 -1.90
C LYS A 482 0.18 9.00 -2.92
N ASN A 483 -0.79 9.59 -3.62
CA ASN A 483 -0.59 10.64 -4.63
C ASN A 483 -1.29 11.97 -4.23
N TYR A 484 -1.52 12.22 -2.93
CA TYR A 484 -2.35 13.33 -2.43
C TYR A 484 -1.99 14.74 -2.94
N TRP A 485 -0.72 15.00 -3.25
CA TRP A 485 -0.24 16.33 -3.70
C TRP A 485 -0.48 16.58 -5.20
N LEU A 486 -0.78 15.52 -5.96
CA LEU A 486 -1.09 15.58 -7.38
C LEU A 486 -2.58 15.88 -7.60
N ALA A 487 -2.92 16.74 -8.55
CA ALA A 487 -4.31 17.01 -8.89
C ALA A 487 -5.00 15.80 -9.54
N PHE A 488 -6.34 15.77 -9.52
CA PHE A 488 -7.09 14.82 -10.35
C PHE A 488 -6.81 15.10 -11.83
N GLY A 489 -6.53 14.05 -12.60
CA GLY A 489 -6.07 14.13 -13.99
C GLY A 489 -4.54 14.12 -14.16
N GLU A 490 -3.75 14.41 -13.12
CA GLU A 490 -2.28 14.29 -13.18
C GLU A 490 -1.84 12.82 -13.09
N LYS A 491 -0.71 12.48 -13.72
CA LYS A 491 -0.09 11.15 -13.73
C LYS A 491 0.49 10.80 -12.35
N ARG A 492 0.08 9.66 -11.77
CA ARG A 492 0.47 9.20 -10.41
C ARG A 492 1.98 8.97 -10.28
N ALA A 493 2.57 9.43 -9.18
CA ALA A 493 3.96 9.14 -8.80
C ALA A 493 4.16 7.73 -8.20
N TRP A 494 3.07 7.13 -7.69
CA TRP A 494 3.02 5.79 -7.09
C TRP A 494 1.81 5.00 -7.59
N ASP A 495 2.01 3.70 -7.86
CA ASP A 495 0.97 2.76 -8.24
C ASP A 495 0.10 2.31 -7.04
N LYS A 496 -0.89 1.45 -7.32
CA LYS A 496 -1.78 0.83 -6.32
C LYS A 496 -1.08 -0.06 -5.30
N ASN A 497 0.16 -0.50 -5.57
CA ASN A 497 1.00 -1.30 -4.69
C ASN A 497 2.01 -0.43 -3.91
N GLU A 498 1.90 0.91 -3.97
CA GLU A 498 2.86 1.86 -3.39
C GLU A 498 4.27 1.83 -4.01
N LEU A 499 4.39 1.54 -5.31
CA LEU A 499 5.66 1.47 -6.05
C LEU A 499 5.75 2.59 -7.09
N ALA A 500 6.95 3.08 -7.35
CA ALA A 500 7.21 4.01 -8.42
C ALA A 500 7.08 3.30 -9.77
N TYR A 501 6.41 3.92 -10.73
CA TYR A 501 6.34 3.42 -12.10
C TYR A 501 7.74 3.37 -12.71
N ILE A 502 8.14 2.18 -13.19
CA ILE A 502 9.36 2.00 -13.97
C ILE A 502 9.05 2.40 -15.41
N THR A 503 9.49 3.58 -15.82
CA THR A 503 9.29 4.13 -17.17
C THR A 503 10.50 3.91 -18.09
N GLU A 504 11.64 3.46 -17.56
CA GLU A 504 12.84 3.19 -18.37
C GLU A 504 12.60 2.09 -19.43
N ALA A 505 13.15 2.27 -20.63
CA ALA A 505 13.08 1.25 -21.66
C ALA A 505 13.78 -0.06 -21.22
N PRO A 506 13.20 -1.25 -21.45
CA PRO A 506 12.09 -1.53 -22.37
C PRO A 506 10.69 -1.57 -21.72
N SER A 507 10.43 -0.82 -20.64
CA SER A 507 9.12 -0.78 -20.01
C SER A 507 8.09 -0.11 -20.92
N LEU A 508 6.84 -0.58 -20.83
CA LEU A 508 5.68 0.03 -21.50
C LEU A 508 4.61 0.50 -20.49
N VAL A 509 4.92 0.54 -19.19
CA VAL A 509 3.93 0.86 -18.16
C VAL A 509 3.65 2.36 -18.11
N GLU A 510 2.52 2.80 -18.70
CA GLU A 510 1.96 4.12 -18.43
C GLU A 510 1.62 4.30 -16.94
N PRO A 511 2.00 5.41 -16.30
CA PRO A 511 1.43 5.81 -15.02
C PRO A 511 -0.09 6.05 -15.16
N GLU A 512 -0.87 5.56 -14.20
CA GLU A 512 -2.31 5.84 -14.16
C GLU A 512 -2.55 7.30 -13.75
N ASN A 513 -3.61 7.94 -14.24
CA ASN A 513 -4.02 9.27 -13.74
C ASN A 513 -4.59 9.14 -12.32
N VAL A 514 -4.41 10.17 -11.48
CA VAL A 514 -5.13 10.29 -10.20
C VAL A 514 -6.61 10.53 -10.51
N THR A 515 -7.50 9.66 -10.00
CA THR A 515 -8.95 9.77 -10.18
C THR A 515 -9.70 9.79 -8.85
N ARG A 516 -10.93 10.32 -8.89
CA ARG A 516 -11.87 10.33 -7.76
C ARG A 516 -12.18 8.92 -7.22
N ASP A 517 -12.20 7.90 -8.09
CA ASP A 517 -12.70 6.56 -7.75
C ASP A 517 -11.64 5.72 -6.99
N THR A 518 -10.39 6.20 -6.93
CA THR A 518 -9.32 5.68 -6.05
C THR A 518 -8.95 6.61 -4.89
N ALA A 519 -9.52 7.82 -4.84
CA ALA A 519 -9.14 8.82 -3.85
C ALA A 519 -9.73 8.52 -2.45
N THR A 520 -8.92 8.76 -1.42
CA THR A 520 -9.35 8.71 -0.01
C THR A 520 -8.95 9.98 0.72
N PHE A 521 -9.70 10.34 1.77
CA PHE A 521 -9.61 11.65 2.42
C PHE A 521 -9.44 11.51 3.94
N ASN A 522 -8.66 12.43 4.52
CA ASN A 522 -8.57 12.61 5.96
C ASN A 522 -9.79 13.37 6.52
N LEU A 523 -9.88 13.48 7.85
CA LEU A 523 -10.88 14.32 8.51
C LEU A 523 -10.82 15.77 8.00
N PRO A 524 -11.94 16.52 8.06
CA PRO A 524 -11.98 17.91 7.61
C PRO A 524 -11.04 18.82 8.43
N PHE A 525 -10.62 19.93 7.82
CA PHE A 525 -10.01 21.06 8.53
C PHE A 525 -10.67 22.40 8.18
N ILE A 526 -11.65 22.38 7.27
CA ILE A 526 -12.69 23.39 7.14
C ILE A 526 -14.04 22.69 7.15
N SER A 527 -14.93 23.11 8.06
CA SER A 527 -16.30 22.62 8.15
C SER A 527 -17.28 23.76 8.41
N LEU A 528 -18.53 23.54 8.02
CA LEU A 528 -19.66 24.42 8.30
C LEU A 528 -20.68 23.67 9.15
N GLY A 529 -21.11 24.28 10.25
CA GLY A 529 -22.23 23.84 11.09
C GLY A 529 -23.39 24.83 11.06
N GLN A 530 -24.60 24.37 11.42
CA GLN A 530 -25.82 25.18 11.45
C GLN A 530 -26.45 25.24 12.83
N VAL A 531 -26.85 26.43 13.28
CA VAL A 531 -27.52 26.66 14.58
C VAL A 531 -28.76 27.51 14.34
N GLY A 532 -29.95 26.92 14.48
CA GLY A 532 -31.19 27.52 13.97
C GLY A 532 -31.11 27.76 12.47
N GLU A 533 -31.29 29.03 12.06
CA GLU A 533 -31.10 29.51 10.68
C GLU A 533 -29.64 29.97 10.40
N GLY A 534 -28.83 30.19 11.44
CA GLY A 534 -27.46 30.72 11.35
C GLY A 534 -26.38 29.67 11.09
N LYS A 535 -25.17 30.14 10.83
CA LYS A 535 -24.04 29.32 10.35
C LYS A 535 -22.77 29.54 11.18
N LEU A 536 -22.06 28.46 11.53
CA LEU A 536 -20.75 28.51 12.16
C LEU A 536 -19.71 27.85 11.23
N MET A 537 -18.76 28.63 10.70
CA MET A 537 -17.64 28.10 9.91
C MET A 537 -16.36 28.12 10.74
N VAL A 538 -15.57 27.04 10.65
CA VAL A 538 -14.26 26.94 11.28
C VAL A 538 -13.20 26.68 10.20
N ILE A 539 -12.13 27.48 10.18
CA ILE A 539 -10.96 27.31 9.31
C ILE A 539 -9.70 27.16 10.20
N GLY A 540 -9.02 26.02 10.10
CA GLY A 540 -8.00 25.59 11.06
C GLY A 540 -6.63 26.31 11.09
N ASN A 541 -6.54 27.64 10.93
CA ASN A 541 -5.29 28.40 11.15
C ASN A 541 -5.53 29.91 11.45
N PRO A 542 -4.84 30.53 12.43
CA PRO A 542 -4.95 31.97 12.70
C PRO A 542 -4.42 32.88 11.59
N HIS A 543 -3.49 32.42 10.75
CA HIS A 543 -2.93 33.25 9.68
C HIS A 543 -3.94 33.53 8.54
N TYR A 544 -5.06 32.81 8.44
CA TYR A 544 -6.11 33.13 7.45
C TYR A 544 -6.69 34.55 7.63
N ASN A 545 -6.71 35.07 8.87
CA ASN A 545 -7.08 36.47 9.15
C ASN A 545 -6.21 37.50 8.40
N SER A 546 -4.96 37.16 8.06
CA SER A 546 -4.05 38.08 7.37
C SER A 546 -4.42 38.33 5.90
N ILE A 547 -5.14 37.41 5.26
CA ILE A 547 -5.68 37.56 3.90
C ILE A 547 -6.73 38.68 3.87
N LEU A 548 -7.57 38.77 4.91
CA LEU A 548 -8.58 39.83 5.01
C LEU A 548 -7.94 41.23 5.05
N ARG A 549 -6.73 41.35 5.60
CA ARG A 549 -5.99 42.62 5.68
C ARG A 549 -5.08 42.90 4.48
N CYS A 550 -4.41 41.87 3.93
CA CYS A 550 -3.56 41.96 2.73
C CYS A 550 -3.76 40.71 1.85
N PRO A 551 -4.73 40.72 0.93
CA PRO A 551 -5.17 39.51 0.24
C PRO A 551 -4.15 38.92 -0.73
N ASN A 552 -3.15 39.69 -1.13
CA ASN A 552 -2.03 39.26 -1.98
C ASN A 552 -0.67 39.35 -1.25
N GLY A 553 -0.66 39.47 0.09
CA GLY A 553 0.55 39.67 0.88
C GLY A 553 0.47 39.01 2.27
N TYR A 554 -0.03 37.77 2.30
CA TYR A 554 -0.30 37.00 3.52
C TYR A 554 0.73 35.89 3.78
N SER A 555 1.32 35.32 2.73
CA SER A 555 2.00 34.02 2.83
C SER A 555 3.32 34.05 3.61
N TRP A 556 4.14 35.08 3.37
CA TRP A 556 5.47 35.20 3.97
C TRP A 556 6.01 36.63 3.97
N ASN A 557 6.56 37.06 5.11
CA ASN A 557 7.07 38.42 5.37
C ASN A 557 6.05 39.55 5.09
N GLY A 558 4.76 39.22 5.03
CA GLY A 558 3.65 40.16 4.87
C GLY A 558 3.56 41.19 6.01
N GLY A 559 2.71 42.19 5.82
CA GLY A 559 2.56 43.27 6.79
C GLY A 559 1.89 44.51 6.20
N VAL A 560 1.75 45.53 7.05
CA VAL A 560 1.17 46.84 6.71
C VAL A 560 2.20 47.92 7.06
N ASN A 561 2.37 48.90 6.19
CA ASN A 561 3.28 50.03 6.39
C ASN A 561 2.65 51.12 7.29
N LYS A 562 3.36 52.22 7.52
CA LYS A 562 2.88 53.33 8.39
C LYS A 562 1.68 54.09 7.82
N ASP A 563 1.46 53.98 6.51
CA ASP A 563 0.42 54.66 5.75
C ASP A 563 -0.82 53.77 5.53
N GLY A 564 -0.86 52.59 6.19
CA GLY A 564 -1.98 51.65 6.12
C GLY A 564 -1.98 50.72 4.91
N GLN A 565 -0.93 50.74 4.08
CA GLN A 565 -0.84 49.95 2.84
C GLN A 565 -0.06 48.65 3.07
N CYS A 566 -0.43 47.59 2.34
CA CYS A 566 0.25 46.30 2.41
C CYS A 566 1.71 46.37 1.90
N THR A 567 2.62 45.68 2.58
CA THR A 567 4.07 45.72 2.25
C THR A 567 4.46 44.79 1.11
N LEU A 568 3.60 43.83 0.74
CA LEU A 568 3.79 42.86 -0.33
C LEU A 568 2.46 42.65 -1.07
N ASN A 569 2.54 42.27 -2.36
CA ASN A 569 1.39 42.04 -3.23
C ASN A 569 1.74 40.97 -4.30
N SER A 570 2.33 39.86 -3.85
CA SER A 570 2.92 38.79 -4.68
C SER A 570 2.18 37.45 -4.61
N ASP A 571 1.28 37.25 -3.66
CA ASP A 571 0.51 36.01 -3.54
C ASP A 571 -0.65 35.98 -4.55
N PRO A 572 -1.08 34.79 -5.05
CA PRO A 572 -2.15 34.68 -6.02
C PRO A 572 -3.54 34.93 -5.43
N ASP A 573 -4.48 35.28 -6.31
CA ASP A 573 -5.86 35.66 -5.97
C ASP A 573 -6.74 34.52 -5.45
N ASP A 574 -6.35 33.24 -5.56
CA ASP A 574 -7.15 32.10 -5.10
C ASP A 574 -7.65 32.25 -3.66
N MET A 575 -6.76 32.64 -2.74
CA MET A 575 -7.11 32.83 -1.33
C MET A 575 -7.93 34.09 -1.07
N LYS A 576 -7.79 35.14 -1.90
CA LYS A 576 -8.67 36.31 -1.89
C LYS A 576 -10.08 35.92 -2.31
N ASN A 577 -10.19 35.25 -3.46
CA ASN A 577 -11.43 34.75 -4.04
C ASN A 577 -12.17 33.80 -3.10
N PHE A 578 -11.44 32.89 -2.42
CA PHE A 578 -12.01 32.02 -1.39
C PHE A 578 -12.61 32.82 -0.24
N MET A 579 -11.90 33.84 0.29
CA MET A 579 -12.42 34.69 1.36
C MET A 579 -13.61 35.55 0.88
N GLU A 580 -13.56 36.10 -0.33
CA GLU A 580 -14.69 36.80 -0.95
C GLU A 580 -15.94 35.90 -1.04
N ASN A 581 -15.78 34.64 -1.46
CA ASN A 581 -16.87 33.66 -1.52
C ASN A 581 -17.41 33.31 -0.12
N VAL A 582 -16.53 33.11 0.88
CA VAL A 582 -16.91 32.82 2.27
C VAL A 582 -17.67 33.99 2.90
N LEU A 583 -17.16 35.22 2.79
CA LEU A 583 -17.82 36.43 3.33
C LEU A 583 -19.22 36.63 2.72
N ARG A 584 -19.33 36.43 1.41
CA ARG A 584 -20.61 36.51 0.68
C ARG A 584 -21.60 35.40 1.07
N TYR A 585 -21.12 34.17 1.22
CA TYR A 585 -21.97 33.03 1.58
C TYR A 585 -22.44 33.10 3.04
N LEU A 586 -21.56 33.47 3.97
CA LEU A 586 -21.91 33.61 5.38
C LEU A 586 -22.82 34.82 5.64
N SER A 587 -22.71 35.90 4.85
CA SER A 587 -23.63 37.05 4.94
C SER A 587 -24.95 36.87 4.16
N ASP A 588 -25.27 35.66 3.67
CA ASP A 588 -26.47 35.36 2.87
C ASP A 588 -26.68 36.33 1.70
N ASP A 589 -25.63 36.51 0.87
CA ASP A 589 -25.65 37.40 -0.30
C ASP A 589 -25.89 38.90 0.03
N LYS A 590 -25.96 39.31 1.30
CA LYS A 590 -26.10 40.72 1.72
C LYS A 590 -24.89 41.56 1.31
N TRP A 591 -23.69 41.00 1.43
CA TRP A 591 -22.48 41.56 0.85
C TRP A 591 -22.03 40.74 -0.35
N LYS A 592 -21.61 41.42 -1.43
CA LYS A 592 -21.02 40.79 -2.62
C LYS A 592 -19.88 41.68 -3.13
N PRO A 593 -18.72 41.12 -3.51
CA PRO A 593 -17.52 41.91 -3.87
C PRO A 593 -17.79 43.01 -4.91
N ASP A 594 -18.43 42.64 -6.02
CA ASP A 594 -18.62 43.54 -7.17
C ASP A 594 -19.79 44.54 -6.99
N ALA A 595 -20.66 44.33 -6.00
CA ALA A 595 -21.96 45.01 -5.90
C ALA A 595 -21.92 46.33 -5.10
N LYS A 596 -20.83 46.62 -4.37
CA LYS A 596 -20.70 47.77 -3.44
C LYS A 596 -21.79 47.83 -2.36
N ALA A 597 -22.37 46.69 -2.01
CA ALA A 597 -23.21 46.56 -0.83
C ALA A 597 -22.36 46.72 0.45
N SER A 598 -22.98 47.21 1.53
CA SER A 598 -22.29 47.43 2.81
C SER A 598 -22.80 46.52 3.91
N MET A 599 -21.91 46.02 4.76
CA MET A 599 -22.26 45.28 5.98
C MET A 599 -21.31 45.60 7.13
N THR A 600 -21.77 45.48 8.36
CA THR A 600 -20.90 45.51 9.55
C THR A 600 -20.52 44.10 9.95
N VAL A 601 -19.23 43.88 10.24
CA VAL A 601 -18.67 42.64 10.78
C VAL A 601 -18.22 42.90 12.21
N GLY A 602 -18.77 42.14 13.15
CA GLY A 602 -18.32 42.15 14.55
C GLY A 602 -17.05 41.33 14.74
N THR A 603 -16.13 41.76 15.60
CA THR A 603 -14.88 41.03 15.89
C THR A 603 -14.46 41.10 17.35
N ASN A 604 -13.75 40.07 17.82
CA ASN A 604 -13.01 40.09 19.09
C ASN A 604 -11.48 40.00 18.89
N LEU A 605 -11.01 40.19 17.65
CA LEU A 605 -9.60 40.23 17.27
C LEU A 605 -9.14 41.69 17.16
N ASP A 606 -8.19 42.10 18.00
CA ASP A 606 -7.57 43.43 17.90
C ASP A 606 -6.41 43.47 16.90
N THR A 607 -5.86 42.32 16.51
CA THR A 607 -4.60 42.21 15.78
C THR A 607 -4.58 41.00 14.86
N VAL A 608 -4.16 41.21 13.61
CA VAL A 608 -3.80 40.16 12.64
C VAL A 608 -2.30 39.95 12.61
N TYR A 609 -1.88 38.71 12.33
CA TYR A 609 -0.47 38.32 12.29
C TYR A 609 -0.09 37.70 10.94
N PHE A 610 0.97 38.25 10.34
CA PHE A 610 1.53 37.83 9.06
C PHE A 610 2.74 36.92 9.29
N LYS A 611 2.76 35.77 8.62
CA LYS A 611 3.84 34.79 8.77
C LYS A 611 5.19 35.35 8.32
N ARG A 612 6.27 34.99 9.00
CA ARG A 612 7.67 35.37 8.65
C ARG A 612 8.66 34.30 9.06
N HIS A 613 9.92 34.44 8.66
CA HIS A 613 11.00 33.53 9.04
C HIS A 613 11.18 33.41 10.57
N GLY A 614 11.23 32.16 11.04
CA GLY A 614 11.62 31.78 12.40
C GLY A 614 10.44 31.47 13.32
N GLN A 615 10.78 31.09 14.56
CA GLN A 615 9.83 30.62 15.57
C GLN A 615 9.20 31.80 16.32
N VAL A 616 8.42 32.61 15.60
CA VAL A 616 7.91 33.91 16.05
C VAL A 616 6.45 34.10 15.61
N THR A 617 5.73 34.97 16.31
CA THR A 617 4.33 35.31 15.99
C THR A 617 4.16 35.90 14.59
N GLY A 618 5.10 36.74 14.15
CA GLY A 618 5.04 37.35 12.82
C GLY A 618 5.30 38.85 12.82
N ASN A 619 4.95 39.48 11.71
CA ASN A 619 4.63 40.90 11.68
C ASN A 619 3.15 41.06 12.07
N SER A 620 2.71 42.23 12.52
CA SER A 620 1.35 42.43 13.03
C SER A 620 0.75 43.77 12.60
N ALA A 621 -0.56 43.79 12.40
CA ALA A 621 -1.35 45.01 12.17
C ALA A 621 -2.68 44.93 12.93
N ALA A 622 -3.37 46.07 13.11
CA ALA A 622 -4.75 46.05 13.62
C ALA A 622 -5.66 45.23 12.70
N PHE A 623 -6.65 44.55 13.27
CA PHE A 623 -7.68 43.85 12.49
C PHE A 623 -8.58 44.87 11.78
N ASP A 624 -8.65 44.78 10.45
CA ASP A 624 -9.39 45.65 9.54
C ASP A 624 -9.36 44.98 8.15
N PHE A 625 -10.22 45.39 7.21
CA PHE A 625 -10.29 44.80 5.86
C PHE A 625 -9.42 45.56 4.85
N HIS A 626 -8.95 44.87 3.81
CA HIS A 626 -8.31 45.50 2.65
C HIS A 626 -9.37 46.23 1.78
N PRO A 627 -9.03 47.31 1.06
CA PRO A 627 -9.94 47.98 0.12
C PRO A 627 -10.56 47.10 -0.98
N ASP A 628 -9.99 45.93 -1.28
CA ASP A 628 -10.59 44.92 -2.16
C ASP A 628 -11.93 44.42 -1.60
N PHE A 629 -12.04 44.25 -0.28
CA PHE A 629 -13.27 43.86 0.43
C PHE A 629 -14.16 45.08 0.73
N ALA A 630 -14.33 45.97 -0.25
CA ALA A 630 -15.01 47.26 -0.08
C ALA A 630 -16.43 47.13 0.47
N GLY A 631 -16.83 48.09 1.31
CA GLY A 631 -18.17 48.17 1.91
C GLY A 631 -18.32 47.45 3.25
N ILE A 632 -17.32 46.67 3.68
CA ILE A 632 -17.30 46.08 5.02
C ILE A 632 -16.81 47.13 6.05
N SER A 633 -17.57 47.32 7.13
CA SER A 633 -17.15 48.04 8.34
C SER A 633 -16.90 47.08 9.49
N VAL A 634 -15.93 47.37 10.36
CA VAL A 634 -15.56 46.53 11.51
C VAL A 634 -16.02 47.16 12.82
N GLU A 635 -16.60 46.36 13.71
CA GLU A 635 -16.94 46.75 15.08
C GLU A 635 -16.29 45.79 16.09
N HIS A 636 -15.53 46.33 17.06
CA HIS A 636 -14.88 45.53 18.10
C HIS A 636 -15.84 45.28 19.26
N LEU A 637 -16.19 44.01 19.47
CA LEU A 637 -17.19 43.57 20.43
C LEU A 637 -16.58 43.17 21.78
N SER A 638 -17.33 43.44 22.85
CA SER A 638 -17.02 43.03 24.24
C SER A 638 -18.22 42.42 24.96
N SER A 639 -19.32 42.19 24.24
CA SER A 639 -20.57 41.54 24.67
C SER A 639 -21.35 41.14 23.40
N TYR A 640 -22.27 40.17 23.51
CA TYR A 640 -22.98 39.59 22.36
C TYR A 640 -24.52 39.51 22.51
N GLY A 641 -25.07 39.87 23.68
CA GLY A 641 -26.48 39.62 24.04
C GLY A 641 -27.53 40.26 23.13
N ASP A 642 -27.28 41.47 22.64
CA ASP A 642 -28.26 42.29 21.91
C ASP A 642 -28.07 42.30 20.37
N LEU A 643 -27.16 41.47 19.83
CA LEU A 643 -26.81 41.49 18.41
C LEU A 643 -27.98 41.11 17.47
N ASP A 644 -28.16 41.88 16.40
CA ASP A 644 -29.11 41.63 15.31
C ASP A 644 -28.39 41.21 14.01
N PRO A 645 -28.61 39.98 13.51
CA PRO A 645 -28.13 39.52 12.20
C PRO A 645 -28.54 40.37 10.98
N GLN A 646 -29.52 41.28 11.11
CA GLN A 646 -29.88 42.18 10.02
C GLN A 646 -28.89 43.34 9.87
N GLU A 647 -28.41 43.92 10.97
CA GLU A 647 -27.42 45.00 10.96
C GLU A 647 -25.98 44.45 10.92
N MET A 648 -25.72 43.36 11.65
CA MET A 648 -24.41 42.71 11.76
C MET A 648 -24.52 41.23 11.38
N PRO A 649 -24.53 40.88 10.08
CA PRO A 649 -24.81 39.52 9.59
C PRO A 649 -23.67 38.51 9.81
N LEU A 650 -22.45 38.97 10.13
CA LEU A 650 -21.28 38.12 10.33
C LEU A 650 -20.44 38.60 11.51
N LEU A 651 -20.00 37.65 12.34
CA LEU A 651 -18.95 37.84 13.35
C LEU A 651 -17.69 37.06 12.96
N ILE A 652 -16.51 37.61 13.17
CA ILE A 652 -15.22 36.92 13.03
C ILE A 652 -14.57 36.86 14.41
N LEU A 653 -14.43 35.66 14.98
CA LEU A 653 -14.14 35.49 16.41
C LEU A 653 -13.05 34.43 16.67
N ASN A 654 -12.26 34.68 17.71
CA ASN A 654 -11.42 33.68 18.37
C ASN A 654 -12.07 33.18 19.65
N GLY A 655 -11.83 31.90 19.98
CA GLY A 655 -12.17 31.29 21.25
C GLY A 655 -11.19 31.63 22.37
N PHE A 656 -9.91 31.85 22.06
CA PHE A 656 -8.83 32.01 23.03
C PHE A 656 -7.87 33.15 22.70
N GLU A 657 -7.02 33.50 23.67
CA GLU A 657 -5.80 34.25 23.42
C GLU A 657 -4.74 33.40 22.74
N TYR A 658 -3.83 34.05 22.01
CA TYR A 658 -2.72 33.38 21.35
C TYR A 658 -1.52 33.15 22.28
N VAL A 659 -0.86 31.99 22.13
CA VAL A 659 0.49 31.77 22.66
C VAL A 659 1.49 32.63 21.88
N THR A 660 1.73 33.85 22.37
CA THR A 660 2.64 34.83 21.74
C THR A 660 4.08 34.74 22.22
N GLN A 661 4.32 34.12 23.38
CA GLN A 661 5.66 33.84 23.91
C GLN A 661 5.91 32.33 23.87
N VAL A 662 6.94 31.93 23.15
CA VAL A 662 7.52 30.58 23.19
C VAL A 662 8.87 30.66 23.90
N GLY A 663 9.18 29.66 24.73
CA GLY A 663 10.49 29.55 25.38
C GLY A 663 11.54 28.93 24.45
N ASN A 664 12.65 28.47 25.02
CA ASN A 664 13.74 27.81 24.28
C ASN A 664 13.39 26.39 23.75
N ASP A 665 12.11 26.00 23.75
CA ASP A 665 11.63 24.76 23.13
C ASP A 665 11.42 24.98 21.63
N PRO A 666 12.22 24.38 20.72
CA PRO A 666 12.10 24.60 19.29
C PRO A 666 10.84 23.98 18.67
N TYR A 667 10.14 23.10 19.39
CA TYR A 667 8.89 22.46 18.94
C TYR A 667 7.64 23.26 19.32
N ALA A 668 7.77 24.33 20.13
CA ALA A 668 6.65 25.20 20.45
C ALA A 668 6.20 26.00 19.22
N ILE A 669 4.88 26.05 18.98
CA ILE A 669 4.29 26.73 17.83
C ILE A 669 3.63 28.02 18.32
N PRO A 670 4.13 29.22 17.93
CA PRO A 670 3.48 30.49 18.22
C PRO A 670 2.08 30.58 17.58
N LEU A 671 1.22 31.43 18.14
CA LEU A 671 -0.17 31.66 17.69
C LEU A 671 -1.12 30.46 17.73
N ARG A 672 -0.71 29.30 18.26
CA ARG A 672 -1.69 28.32 18.74
C ARG A 672 -2.55 28.92 19.85
N ALA A 673 -3.78 28.43 20.00
CA ALA A 673 -4.66 28.81 21.10
C ALA A 673 -4.03 28.53 22.47
N ASP A 674 -4.27 29.40 23.44
CA ASP A 674 -3.96 29.18 24.85
C ASP A 674 -5.25 28.82 25.59
N THR A 675 -5.53 27.52 25.77
CA THR A 675 -6.75 27.05 26.46
C THR A 675 -6.84 27.48 27.93
N SER A 676 -5.75 27.98 28.52
CA SER A 676 -5.80 28.62 29.85
C SER A 676 -6.39 30.04 29.84
N LYS A 677 -6.57 30.64 28.65
CA LYS A 677 -7.04 32.02 28.44
C LYS A 677 -8.17 32.09 27.41
N PRO A 678 -9.38 31.61 27.72
CA PRO A 678 -10.55 31.78 26.86
C PRO A 678 -10.94 33.26 26.73
N LYS A 679 -11.30 33.67 25.50
CA LYS A 679 -11.91 34.97 25.18
C LYS A 679 -13.43 35.00 25.31
N LEU A 680 -14.07 33.84 25.41
CA LEU A 680 -15.53 33.69 25.46
C LEU A 680 -15.97 33.05 26.78
N THR A 681 -16.84 33.72 27.53
CA THR A 681 -17.46 33.16 28.74
C THR A 681 -18.64 32.24 28.39
N GLN A 682 -19.12 31.49 29.39
CA GLN A 682 -20.33 30.68 29.28
C GLN A 682 -21.61 31.51 29.02
N GLN A 683 -21.61 32.83 29.27
CA GLN A 683 -22.69 33.73 28.87
C GLN A 683 -22.54 34.18 27.41
N ASP A 684 -21.34 34.60 27.00
CA ASP A 684 -21.07 35.01 25.61
C ASP A 684 -21.44 33.91 24.62
N VAL A 685 -21.15 32.65 24.96
CA VAL A 685 -21.54 31.50 24.12
C VAL A 685 -23.06 31.24 24.13
N THR A 686 -23.78 31.68 25.16
CA THR A 686 -25.27 31.61 25.17
C THR A 686 -25.83 32.65 24.21
N ASP A 687 -25.28 33.84 24.25
CA ASP A 687 -25.67 34.98 23.44
C ASP A 687 -25.30 34.76 21.97
N LEU A 688 -24.12 34.19 21.68
CA LEU A 688 -23.70 33.76 20.34
C LEU A 688 -24.60 32.66 19.78
N ILE A 689 -25.00 31.66 20.59
CA ILE A 689 -25.98 30.65 20.17
C ILE A 689 -27.34 31.31 19.88
N ALA A 690 -27.77 32.31 20.68
CA ALA A 690 -29.00 33.04 20.41
C ALA A 690 -28.91 33.89 19.12
N TYR A 691 -27.77 34.55 18.86
CA TYR A 691 -27.48 35.30 17.64
C TYR A 691 -27.48 34.40 16.40
N LEU A 692 -26.83 33.24 16.45
CA LEU A 692 -26.89 32.25 15.37
C LEU A 692 -28.34 31.78 15.13
N ASN A 693 -29.10 31.47 16.19
CA ASN A 693 -30.50 31.07 16.04
C ASN A 693 -31.40 32.13 15.36
N LYS A 694 -31.05 33.42 15.40
CA LYS A 694 -31.71 34.53 14.68
C LYS A 694 -31.30 34.63 13.20
N GLY A 695 -30.46 33.73 12.68
CA GLY A 695 -29.91 33.78 11.32
C GLY A 695 -28.54 34.49 11.19
N GLY A 696 -27.83 34.71 12.30
CA GLY A 696 -26.47 35.25 12.28
C GLY A 696 -25.43 34.23 11.82
N SER A 697 -24.27 34.71 11.36
CA SER A 697 -23.13 33.85 11.00
C SER A 697 -21.90 34.15 11.84
N VAL A 698 -21.11 33.12 12.14
CA VAL A 698 -19.84 33.23 12.86
C VAL A 698 -18.75 32.49 12.08
N LEU A 699 -17.59 33.12 11.93
CA LEU A 699 -16.38 32.57 11.32
C LEU A 699 -15.25 32.53 12.36
N ILE A 700 -14.67 31.35 12.55
CA ILE A 700 -13.55 31.11 13.48
C ILE A 700 -12.32 30.70 12.67
N MET A 701 -11.22 31.44 12.83
CA MET A 701 -9.94 31.19 12.17
C MET A 701 -8.85 30.96 13.22
N GLU A 702 -8.74 29.74 13.72
CA GLU A 702 -7.93 29.41 14.90
C GLU A 702 -7.33 27.99 14.84
N ASN A 703 -6.17 27.80 15.48
CA ASN A 703 -5.45 26.52 15.54
C ASN A 703 -5.28 26.11 17.00
N VAL A 704 -6.09 25.16 17.47
CA VAL A 704 -6.24 24.93 18.91
C VAL A 704 -5.12 24.08 19.51
N MET A 705 -4.70 22.99 18.85
CA MET A 705 -3.56 22.11 19.20
C MET A 705 -3.53 21.47 20.61
N SER A 706 -4.47 21.81 21.48
CA SER A 706 -4.44 21.59 22.93
C SER A 706 -5.62 20.72 23.39
N ASN A 707 -5.64 20.35 24.68
CA ASN A 707 -6.64 19.44 25.21
C ASN A 707 -7.95 20.17 25.51
N LEU A 708 -8.85 20.23 24.52
CA LEU A 708 -10.21 20.80 24.67
C LEU A 708 -11.09 20.08 25.73
N LYS A 709 -10.59 19.06 26.44
CA LYS A 709 -11.23 18.48 27.63
C LYS A 709 -10.93 19.29 28.92
N GLU A 710 -10.22 20.42 28.83
CA GLU A 710 -10.00 21.39 29.92
C GLU A 710 -11.26 22.24 30.23
N GLU A 711 -11.54 22.51 31.51
CA GLU A 711 -12.74 23.26 31.94
C GLU A 711 -12.77 24.70 31.39
N SER A 712 -11.61 25.35 31.26
CA SER A 712 -11.46 26.68 30.66
C SER A 712 -11.83 26.71 29.16
N ALA A 713 -11.71 25.58 28.46
CA ALA A 713 -12.11 25.45 27.06
C ALA A 713 -13.61 25.14 26.87
N SER A 714 -14.34 24.81 27.94
CA SER A 714 -15.72 24.31 27.89
C SER A 714 -16.71 25.23 27.15
N GLY A 715 -16.51 26.55 27.20
CA GLY A 715 -17.35 27.51 26.47
C GLY A 715 -17.21 27.36 24.95
N PHE A 716 -15.97 27.37 24.45
CA PHE A 716 -15.67 27.20 23.03
C PHE A 716 -16.15 25.83 22.50
N VAL A 717 -15.93 24.76 23.28
CA VAL A 717 -16.44 23.43 22.93
C VAL A 717 -17.97 23.41 22.83
N ARG A 718 -18.67 24.10 23.73
CA ARG A 718 -20.14 24.22 23.71
C ARG A 718 -20.67 24.99 22.49
N LEU A 719 -19.90 25.94 21.97
CA LEU A 719 -20.24 26.67 20.74
C LEU A 719 -20.11 25.79 19.49
N LEU A 720 -19.02 25.02 19.40
CA LEU A 720 -18.81 24.06 18.32
C LEU A 720 -19.85 22.93 18.35
N ASP A 721 -20.07 22.35 19.53
CA ASP A 721 -21.03 21.25 19.74
C ASP A 721 -22.45 21.66 19.34
N ALA A 722 -22.88 22.87 19.70
CA ALA A 722 -24.19 23.40 19.30
C ALA A 722 -24.40 23.45 17.78
N ALA A 723 -23.32 23.59 17.00
CA ALA A 723 -23.34 23.62 15.54
C ALA A 723 -23.11 22.25 14.87
N GLY A 724 -22.95 21.17 15.66
CA GLY A 724 -22.61 19.84 15.14
C GLY A 724 -21.12 19.64 14.83
N LEU A 725 -20.24 20.46 15.40
CA LEU A 725 -18.78 20.43 15.18
C LEU A 725 -18.01 19.98 16.43
N SER A 726 -16.82 19.42 16.22
CA SER A 726 -15.84 19.13 17.27
C SER A 726 -14.41 19.33 16.74
N MET A 727 -13.44 19.56 17.62
CA MET A 727 -12.01 19.69 17.26
C MET A 727 -11.19 18.79 18.19
N ALA A 728 -10.47 17.80 17.66
CA ALA A 728 -9.95 16.70 18.49
C ALA A 728 -8.68 15.98 17.96
N LEU A 729 -7.76 16.68 17.29
CA LEU A 729 -6.42 16.13 16.97
C LEU A 729 -5.31 17.17 17.17
N ASN A 730 -4.19 16.78 17.80
CA ASN A 730 -2.97 17.59 17.91
C ASN A 730 -2.09 17.48 16.63
N LYS A 731 -2.27 16.41 15.86
CA LYS A 731 -1.64 16.24 14.54
C LYS A 731 -2.47 16.93 13.46
N SER A 732 -1.79 17.50 12.46
CA SER A 732 -2.42 18.00 11.24
C SER A 732 -3.10 16.86 10.48
N VAL A 733 -4.21 17.16 9.81
CA VAL A 733 -4.88 16.24 8.86
C VAL A 733 -4.49 16.49 7.41
N VAL A 734 -3.66 17.51 7.17
CA VAL A 734 -3.05 17.80 5.87
C VAL A 734 -1.69 17.11 5.83
N ASN A 735 -1.48 16.26 4.81
CA ASN A 735 -0.18 15.66 4.55
C ASN A 735 0.81 16.73 4.06
N ASN A 736 2.10 16.56 4.35
CA ASN A 736 3.13 17.47 3.89
C ASN A 736 3.57 17.07 2.49
N ASP A 737 3.62 18.00 1.55
CA ASP A 737 4.11 17.73 0.20
C ASP A 737 5.52 17.10 0.23
N PRO A 738 5.90 16.27 -0.76
CA PRO A 738 7.22 15.65 -0.81
C PRO A 738 8.35 16.68 -0.82
N GLN A 739 8.96 16.93 0.33
CA GLN A 739 9.88 18.05 0.55
C GLN A 739 11.02 17.66 1.50
N GLY A 740 12.14 18.38 1.44
CA GLY A 740 13.26 18.19 2.37
C GLY A 740 14.64 18.19 1.72
N TYR A 741 15.56 17.45 2.35
CA TYR A 741 16.93 17.26 1.86
C TYR A 741 17.00 16.43 0.56
N PRO A 742 18.05 16.62 -0.27
CA PRO A 742 18.29 15.89 -1.52
C PRO A 742 18.28 14.35 -1.48
N ASN A 743 18.26 13.73 -0.30
CA ASN A 743 18.19 12.28 -0.13
C ASN A 743 16.76 11.72 -0.05
N ARG A 744 15.74 12.56 -0.21
CA ARG A 744 14.32 12.17 -0.18
C ARG A 744 13.78 11.96 -1.58
N VAL A 745 13.11 10.83 -1.80
CA VAL A 745 12.44 10.51 -3.06
C VAL A 745 11.17 11.32 -3.27
N ARG A 746 10.75 11.46 -4.53
CA ARG A 746 9.61 12.26 -5.02
C ARG A 746 9.66 13.74 -4.65
N GLN A 747 10.78 14.22 -4.11
CA GLN A 747 10.95 15.53 -3.51
C GLN A 747 10.84 16.68 -4.52
N GLN A 748 10.16 17.76 -4.13
CA GLN A 748 9.90 18.98 -4.91
C GLN A 748 10.67 20.20 -4.36
N ARG A 749 10.64 21.31 -5.11
CA ARG A 749 11.26 22.61 -4.80
C ARG A 749 10.41 23.75 -5.34
N ALA A 750 10.77 24.99 -4.99
CA ALA A 750 10.23 26.20 -5.59
C ALA A 750 10.60 26.32 -7.09
N THR A 751 11.86 26.00 -7.38
CA THR A 751 12.54 25.95 -8.69
C THR A 751 12.51 24.55 -9.28
N GLY A 752 12.80 24.43 -10.59
CA GLY A 752 13.06 23.13 -11.21
C GLY A 752 14.24 22.42 -10.54
N ILE A 753 14.21 21.09 -10.58
CA ILE A 753 15.31 20.24 -10.09
C ILE A 753 15.68 19.22 -11.15
N TRP A 754 16.92 18.75 -11.07
CA TRP A 754 17.34 17.53 -11.73
C TRP A 754 17.65 16.45 -10.69
N VAL A 755 17.05 15.26 -10.79
CA VAL A 755 17.20 14.20 -9.78
C VAL A 755 17.28 12.82 -10.40
N TYR A 756 18.17 11.95 -9.89
CA TYR A 756 18.26 10.55 -10.29
C TYR A 756 17.75 9.68 -9.14
N GLU A 757 16.44 9.47 -9.14
CA GLU A 757 15.76 8.46 -8.31
C GLU A 757 15.89 7.09 -8.96
N ARG A 758 16.11 6.04 -8.16
CA ARG A 758 16.26 4.66 -8.64
C ARG A 758 15.84 3.66 -7.57
N TYR A 759 15.70 2.40 -7.96
CA TYR A 759 15.78 1.30 -7.00
C TYR A 759 17.20 0.75 -6.98
N PRO A 760 17.84 0.58 -5.81
CA PRO A 760 19.19 0.03 -5.74
C PRO A 760 19.20 -1.43 -6.19
N ALA A 761 20.27 -1.82 -6.88
CA ALA A 761 20.49 -3.22 -7.24
C ALA A 761 20.83 -4.04 -5.99
N VAL A 762 20.13 -5.16 -5.80
CA VAL A 762 20.41 -6.16 -4.75
C VAL A 762 21.22 -7.27 -5.41
N ASP A 763 22.37 -7.61 -4.80
CA ASP A 763 23.34 -8.58 -5.31
C ASP A 763 23.75 -8.39 -6.80
N GLY A 764 23.70 -7.14 -7.26
CA GLY A 764 24.05 -6.74 -8.64
C GLY A 764 22.90 -6.75 -9.64
N ALA A 765 21.67 -7.13 -9.24
CA ALA A 765 20.48 -7.13 -10.09
C ALA A 765 19.41 -6.13 -9.61
N LEU A 766 18.63 -5.57 -10.53
CA LEU A 766 17.50 -4.68 -10.20
C LEU A 766 16.36 -5.47 -9.51
N PRO A 767 15.59 -4.86 -8.59
CA PRO A 767 14.51 -5.53 -7.84
C PRO A 767 13.16 -5.54 -8.59
N TYR A 768 13.20 -5.43 -9.92
CA TYR A 768 12.15 -5.71 -10.90
C TYR A 768 12.85 -6.26 -12.14
N THR A 769 12.12 -7.03 -12.95
CA THR A 769 12.56 -7.32 -14.32
C THR A 769 11.50 -6.86 -15.28
N ILE A 770 11.87 -5.96 -16.16
CA ILE A 770 11.04 -5.60 -17.31
C ILE A 770 11.09 -6.77 -18.29
N ASP A 771 9.93 -7.27 -18.69
CA ASP A 771 9.82 -8.25 -19.75
C ASP A 771 10.15 -7.60 -21.10
N SER A 772 11.29 -7.95 -21.70
CA SER A 772 11.74 -7.38 -22.97
C SER A 772 10.92 -7.79 -24.20
N LYS A 773 9.81 -8.53 -24.00
CA LYS A 773 8.82 -8.84 -25.02
C LYS A 773 7.48 -8.14 -24.82
N THR A 774 6.98 -8.03 -23.58
CA THR A 774 5.67 -7.44 -23.28
C THR A 774 5.72 -6.04 -22.67
N GLY A 775 6.90 -5.56 -22.27
CA GLY A 775 7.07 -4.31 -21.53
C GLY A 775 6.59 -4.36 -20.07
N GLU A 776 6.11 -5.52 -19.62
CA GLU A 776 5.55 -5.72 -18.29
C GLU A 776 6.64 -5.63 -17.21
N VAL A 777 6.47 -4.71 -16.27
CA VAL A 777 7.32 -4.59 -15.09
C VAL A 777 6.90 -5.68 -14.10
N LYS A 778 7.51 -6.86 -14.24
CA LYS A 778 7.38 -7.92 -13.26
C LYS A 778 8.16 -7.48 -12.00
N TRP A 779 7.42 -6.88 -11.08
CA TRP A 779 7.90 -6.55 -9.74
C TRP A 779 8.37 -7.82 -9.09
N LYS A 780 9.69 -7.90 -8.95
CA LYS A 780 10.42 -9.13 -8.68
C LYS A 780 9.76 -9.78 -7.43
N TYR A 781 9.58 -9.02 -6.34
CA TYR A 781 8.96 -9.47 -5.08
C TYR A 781 7.55 -10.10 -5.17
N GLN A 782 6.72 -9.69 -6.13
CA GLN A 782 5.34 -10.16 -6.27
C GLN A 782 5.30 -11.57 -6.88
N VAL A 783 6.21 -11.86 -7.81
CA VAL A 783 6.35 -13.16 -8.48
C VAL A 783 6.81 -14.24 -7.51
N GLU A 784 7.62 -13.88 -6.52
CA GLU A 784 8.07 -14.79 -5.47
C GLU A 784 7.00 -15.02 -4.40
N ASN A 785 5.97 -14.17 -4.37
CA ASN A 785 4.92 -14.07 -3.35
C ASN A 785 5.43 -13.66 -1.96
N LYS A 786 6.39 -12.72 -1.92
CA LYS A 786 7.17 -12.40 -0.71
C LYS A 786 7.16 -10.89 -0.46
N PRO A 787 6.41 -10.36 0.54
CA PRO A 787 6.15 -8.92 0.62
C PRO A 787 7.08 -8.13 1.56
N ASP A 788 8.05 -8.75 2.24
CA ASP A 788 8.96 -8.03 3.17
C ASP A 788 10.12 -7.31 2.48
N ASP A 789 10.71 -7.90 1.45
CA ASP A 789 11.76 -7.32 0.62
C ASP A 789 11.19 -6.47 -0.54
N LYS A 790 9.93 -6.02 -0.40
CA LYS A 790 9.27 -5.00 -1.24
C LYS A 790 10.22 -3.80 -1.39
N PRO A 791 10.72 -3.49 -2.60
CA PRO A 791 11.93 -2.69 -2.75
C PRO A 791 11.68 -1.22 -2.41
N LYS A 792 12.72 -0.55 -1.92
CA LYS A 792 12.68 0.85 -1.50
C LYS A 792 13.34 1.72 -2.56
N LEU A 793 12.63 2.76 -2.99
CA LEU A 793 13.16 3.79 -3.88
C LEU A 793 14.18 4.65 -3.11
N GLU A 794 15.27 5.02 -3.77
CA GLU A 794 16.30 5.94 -3.24
C GLU A 794 16.59 7.08 -4.22
N VAL A 795 17.18 8.18 -3.73
CA VAL A 795 17.94 9.10 -4.59
C VAL A 795 19.37 8.58 -4.64
N ALA A 796 19.91 8.37 -5.83
CA ALA A 796 21.24 7.80 -6.00
C ALA A 796 22.33 8.70 -5.40
N SER A 797 23.43 8.11 -4.93
CA SER A 797 24.55 8.83 -4.32
C SER A 797 25.91 8.21 -4.62
N TRP A 798 26.96 9.01 -4.50
CA TRP A 798 28.37 8.60 -4.61
C TRP A 798 29.20 9.25 -3.49
N LEU A 799 30.45 8.81 -3.33
CA LEU A 799 31.42 9.44 -2.43
C LEU A 799 32.38 10.32 -3.25
N GLU A 800 32.54 11.58 -2.85
CA GLU A 800 33.51 12.54 -3.39
C GLU A 800 34.56 12.82 -2.31
N ASP A 801 35.86 12.83 -2.64
CA ASP A 801 36.89 13.25 -1.69
C ASP A 801 37.00 14.78 -1.66
N VAL A 802 36.78 15.36 -0.49
CA VAL A 802 36.87 16.80 -0.22
C VAL A 802 37.80 17.02 0.96
N ASP A 803 38.92 17.70 0.71
CA ASP A 803 39.96 18.00 1.71
C ASP A 803 40.44 16.77 2.53
N GLY A 804 40.48 15.58 1.91
CA GLY A 804 40.89 14.32 2.56
C GLY A 804 39.76 13.64 3.35
N LYS A 805 38.51 13.96 3.07
CA LYS A 805 37.32 13.34 3.66
C LYS A 805 36.36 12.87 2.55
N GLN A 806 35.82 11.68 2.73
CA GLN A 806 34.77 11.15 1.86
C GLN A 806 33.41 11.78 2.24
N GLU A 807 32.85 12.61 1.37
CA GLU A 807 31.52 13.18 1.52
C GLU A 807 30.51 12.49 0.58
N THR A 808 29.33 12.16 1.10
CA THR A 808 28.23 11.64 0.27
C THR A 808 27.61 12.76 -0.57
N ARG A 809 27.68 12.63 -1.89
CA ARG A 809 26.99 13.47 -2.86
C ARG A 809 25.76 12.74 -3.39
N TYR A 810 24.63 13.43 -3.44
CA TYR A 810 23.40 12.92 -4.04
C TYR A 810 23.29 13.38 -5.49
N ALA A 811 22.69 12.55 -6.34
CA ALA A 811 22.42 12.85 -7.73
C ALA A 811 21.20 13.78 -7.84
N PHE A 812 21.40 15.02 -7.40
CA PHE A 812 20.39 16.05 -7.24
C PHE A 812 20.99 17.43 -7.56
N ILE A 813 20.27 18.23 -8.36
CA ILE A 813 20.62 19.61 -8.73
C ILE A 813 19.40 20.49 -8.47
N ASP A 814 19.58 21.60 -7.76
CA ASP A 814 18.56 22.65 -7.64
C ASP A 814 18.88 23.77 -8.64
N GLU A 815 17.96 24.09 -9.56
CA GLU A 815 18.22 25.14 -10.55
C GLU A 815 18.34 26.54 -9.92
N ALA A 816 17.92 26.72 -8.67
CA ALA A 816 18.17 27.93 -7.90
C ALA A 816 19.67 28.26 -7.77
N ASP A 817 20.55 27.25 -7.76
CA ASP A 817 22.00 27.42 -7.63
C ASP A 817 22.71 27.49 -9.00
N HIS A 818 22.08 26.99 -10.07
CA HIS A 818 22.69 26.81 -11.40
C HIS A 818 22.14 27.77 -12.46
N LYS A 819 22.24 29.08 -12.18
CA LYS A 819 21.65 30.19 -12.98
C LYS A 819 22.27 30.45 -14.36
N THR A 820 23.09 29.56 -14.88
CA THR A 820 23.65 29.61 -16.24
C THR A 820 23.72 28.21 -16.84
N GLU A 821 23.52 28.11 -18.15
CA GLU A 821 23.56 26.83 -18.89
C GLU A 821 24.89 26.09 -18.66
N ASP A 822 26.03 26.79 -18.69
CA ASP A 822 27.35 26.21 -18.39
C ASP A 822 27.43 25.62 -16.97
N SER A 823 26.82 26.28 -15.97
CA SER A 823 26.83 25.82 -14.58
C SER A 823 25.94 24.60 -14.37
N LEU A 824 24.74 24.60 -14.97
CA LEU A 824 23.82 23.46 -14.94
C LEU A 824 24.43 22.26 -15.69
N LYS A 825 25.04 22.50 -16.85
CA LYS A 825 25.72 21.48 -17.63
C LYS A 825 26.90 20.86 -16.86
N ALA A 826 27.74 21.66 -16.23
CA ALA A 826 28.85 21.15 -15.41
C ALA A 826 28.37 20.32 -14.20
N ALA A 827 27.23 20.68 -13.60
CA ALA A 827 26.61 19.89 -12.54
C ALA A 827 26.07 18.55 -13.05
N LYS A 828 25.40 18.53 -14.21
CA LYS A 828 24.96 17.31 -14.89
C LYS A 828 26.14 16.41 -15.28
N GLU A 829 27.21 16.98 -15.85
CA GLU A 829 28.44 16.27 -16.21
C GLU A 829 29.09 15.57 -15.00
N LYS A 830 29.05 16.16 -13.79
CA LYS A 830 29.47 15.48 -12.55
C LYS A 830 28.63 14.22 -12.26
N ILE A 831 27.30 14.28 -12.42
CA ILE A 831 26.43 13.13 -12.16
C ILE A 831 26.67 12.03 -13.20
N PHE A 832 26.83 12.37 -14.49
CA PHE A 832 27.17 11.38 -15.53
C PHE A 832 28.56 10.75 -15.35
N ALA A 833 29.53 11.48 -14.78
CA ALA A 833 30.83 10.92 -14.40
C ALA A 833 30.75 9.98 -13.19
N ALA A 834 29.88 10.27 -12.22
CA ALA A 834 29.63 9.42 -11.05
C ALA A 834 28.80 8.15 -11.40
N PHE A 835 27.93 8.23 -12.41
CA PHE A 835 27.09 7.12 -12.87
C PHE A 835 27.28 6.85 -14.38
N PRO A 836 28.38 6.20 -14.80
CA PRO A 836 28.65 5.92 -16.20
C PRO A 836 27.51 5.13 -16.87
N GLY A 837 26.96 5.69 -17.95
CA GLY A 837 25.82 5.13 -18.69
C GLY A 837 24.46 5.74 -18.35
N LEU A 838 24.35 6.50 -17.26
CA LEU A 838 23.19 7.33 -16.95
C LEU A 838 22.95 8.37 -18.07
N LYS A 839 21.69 8.70 -18.30
CA LYS A 839 21.22 9.72 -19.26
C LYS A 839 20.17 10.59 -18.60
N GLU A 840 19.87 11.73 -19.21
CA GLU A 840 18.68 12.51 -18.85
C GLU A 840 17.42 11.69 -19.12
N CYS A 841 16.39 11.88 -18.28
CA CYS A 841 15.06 11.37 -18.55
C CYS A 841 14.49 11.99 -19.82
N THR A 842 13.55 11.30 -20.44
CA THR A 842 13.13 11.59 -21.82
C THR A 842 11.64 11.82 -21.97
N ASN A 843 10.88 11.76 -20.87
CA ASN A 843 9.46 12.07 -20.84
C ASN A 843 9.15 13.41 -20.12
N PRO A 844 9.23 14.57 -20.79
CA PRO A 844 8.90 15.89 -20.23
C PRO A 844 7.45 16.13 -19.74
N ALA A 845 6.53 15.16 -19.76
CA ALA A 845 5.17 15.34 -19.23
C ALA A 845 4.83 14.45 -18.01
N TYR A 846 5.71 13.53 -17.61
CA TYR A 846 5.63 12.79 -16.35
C TYR A 846 6.89 13.02 -15.52
N HIS A 847 6.71 13.71 -14.40
CA HIS A 847 7.81 14.21 -13.57
C HIS A 847 8.07 13.36 -12.31
N TYR A 848 7.88 12.04 -12.44
CA TYR A 848 8.30 11.05 -11.45
C TYR A 848 8.88 9.77 -12.11
N GLU A 849 9.60 9.93 -13.23
CA GLU A 849 10.47 8.91 -13.83
C GLU A 849 11.48 8.36 -12.79
N VAL A 850 12.08 7.21 -13.09
CA VAL A 850 13.17 6.62 -12.30
C VAL A 850 14.21 5.97 -13.23
N ASN A 851 15.42 5.79 -12.69
CA ASN A 851 16.61 5.24 -13.35
C ASN A 851 17.29 6.14 -14.41
N CYS A 852 16.74 7.31 -14.68
CA CYS A 852 17.34 8.39 -15.48
C CYS A 852 17.48 9.68 -14.65
N LEU A 853 18.24 10.66 -15.14
CA LEU A 853 18.36 11.98 -14.52
C LEU A 853 17.15 12.84 -14.92
N GLU A 854 16.12 12.81 -14.08
CA GLU A 854 14.83 13.47 -14.27
C GLU A 854 14.92 14.98 -14.16
N TYR A 855 14.20 15.72 -15.02
CA TYR A 855 13.75 17.07 -14.71
C TYR A 855 12.36 17.05 -14.08
N ARG A 856 12.25 17.62 -12.88
CA ARG A 856 10.98 17.81 -12.17
C ARG A 856 10.76 19.31 -11.97
N PRO A 857 9.63 19.88 -12.43
CA PRO A 857 9.38 21.31 -12.35
C PRO A 857 9.18 21.75 -10.90
N GLY A 858 9.50 23.02 -10.64
CA GLY A 858 9.24 23.65 -9.36
C GLY A 858 7.75 23.93 -9.15
N THR A 859 7.31 23.90 -7.89
CA THR A 859 5.93 24.23 -7.50
C THR A 859 5.62 25.72 -7.59
N GLY A 860 6.63 26.57 -7.82
CA GLY A 860 6.53 28.03 -7.72
C GLY A 860 6.42 28.56 -6.28
N VAL A 861 6.15 27.70 -5.29
CA VAL A 861 6.05 28.09 -3.88
C VAL A 861 7.45 28.19 -3.26
N PRO A 862 7.90 29.36 -2.77
CA PRO A 862 9.24 29.52 -2.23
C PRO A 862 9.52 28.61 -1.02
N VAL A 863 10.74 28.09 -0.93
CA VAL A 863 11.21 27.20 0.15
C VAL A 863 12.03 27.94 1.20
N THR A 864 12.12 27.36 2.40
CA THR A 864 12.67 28.01 3.61
C THR A 864 13.74 27.14 4.27
N GLY A 865 14.85 27.77 4.66
CA GLY A 865 15.94 27.18 5.46
C GLY A 865 16.66 25.98 4.84
N GLY A 866 17.58 25.39 5.62
CA GLY A 866 18.38 24.24 5.21
C GLY A 866 17.61 22.93 5.07
N MET A 867 16.34 22.86 5.51
CA MET A 867 15.44 21.75 5.21
C MET A 867 14.56 21.99 3.97
N TYR A 868 14.69 23.13 3.28
CA TYR A 868 13.98 23.44 2.04
C TYR A 868 12.45 23.22 2.10
N VAL A 869 11.81 23.63 3.20
CA VAL A 869 10.36 23.45 3.40
C VAL A 869 9.60 24.63 2.76
N PRO A 870 8.58 24.41 1.90
CA PRO A 870 7.80 25.48 1.30
C PRO A 870 7.06 26.31 2.36
N GLN A 871 6.76 27.56 2.02
CA GLN A 871 6.11 28.50 2.95
C GLN A 871 4.68 28.08 3.33
N TYR A 872 4.01 27.37 2.41
CA TYR A 872 2.67 26.77 2.53
C TYR A 872 2.54 25.55 1.58
N THR A 873 1.59 24.66 1.85
CA THR A 873 1.18 23.56 0.96
C THR A 873 0.00 24.00 0.10
N GLN A 874 -0.14 23.47 -1.12
CA GLN A 874 -1.25 23.79 -2.02
C GLN A 874 -2.18 22.58 -2.24
N LEU A 875 -3.48 22.75 -2.05
CA LEU A 875 -4.49 21.73 -2.37
C LEU A 875 -5.29 22.13 -3.61
N SER A 876 -5.36 21.26 -4.61
CA SER A 876 -6.13 21.48 -5.85
C SER A 876 -7.64 21.43 -5.61
N LEU A 877 -8.35 22.53 -5.89
CA LEU A 877 -9.80 22.63 -5.82
C LEU A 877 -10.41 22.49 -7.21
N ASN A 878 -11.35 21.55 -7.39
CA ASN A 878 -12.19 21.45 -8.59
C ASN A 878 -13.48 20.65 -8.29
N ALA A 879 -14.39 20.59 -9.27
CA ALA A 879 -15.70 19.95 -9.11
C ALA A 879 -15.61 18.46 -8.70
N ASP A 880 -14.66 17.69 -9.25
CA ASP A 880 -14.58 16.26 -9.00
C ASP A 880 -13.83 15.93 -7.69
N THR A 881 -12.86 16.76 -7.28
CA THR A 881 -12.30 16.73 -5.93
C THR A 881 -13.40 16.98 -4.89
N ALA A 882 -14.31 17.93 -5.15
CA ALA A 882 -15.46 18.18 -4.27
C ALA A 882 -16.42 16.98 -4.21
N LYS A 883 -16.81 16.41 -5.36
CA LYS A 883 -17.67 15.20 -5.40
C LYS A 883 -17.02 14.02 -4.66
N ALA A 884 -15.73 13.78 -4.88
CA ALA A 884 -15.00 12.70 -4.21
C ALA A 884 -14.93 12.91 -2.68
N MET A 885 -14.74 14.15 -2.23
CA MET A 885 -14.77 14.53 -0.82
C MET A 885 -16.14 14.29 -0.19
N VAL A 886 -17.24 14.70 -0.85
CA VAL A 886 -18.61 14.47 -0.37
C VAL A 886 -18.91 12.96 -0.30
N GLN A 887 -18.54 12.19 -1.32
CA GLN A 887 -18.69 10.72 -1.30
C GLN A 887 -17.86 10.04 -0.21
N ALA A 888 -16.68 10.58 0.16
CA ALA A 888 -15.88 10.10 1.27
C ALA A 888 -16.45 10.50 2.66
N ALA A 889 -17.36 11.47 2.70
CA ALA A 889 -18.02 11.96 3.90
C ALA A 889 -19.46 11.40 4.10
N ASP A 890 -20.05 10.72 3.12
CA ASP A 890 -21.34 10.03 3.26
C ASP A 890 -21.22 8.79 4.16
N LEU A 891 -21.37 9.00 5.46
CA LEU A 891 -21.23 7.96 6.48
C LEU A 891 -22.32 6.89 6.37
N GLY A 892 -23.53 7.30 5.97
CA GLY A 892 -24.71 6.43 5.91
C GLY A 892 -24.67 5.45 4.75
N THR A 893 -24.37 5.90 3.52
CA THR A 893 -24.21 5.01 2.37
C THR A 893 -22.98 4.14 2.56
N ASN A 894 -21.86 4.71 3.02
CA ASN A 894 -20.61 3.96 3.13
C ASN A 894 -20.67 2.84 4.18
N ILE A 895 -21.26 3.09 5.37
CA ILE A 895 -21.47 2.02 6.36
C ILE A 895 -22.48 0.97 5.87
N GLN A 896 -23.53 1.39 5.16
CA GLN A 896 -24.54 0.49 4.62
C GLN A 896 -23.98 -0.42 3.51
N ARG A 897 -23.13 0.10 2.62
CA ARG A 897 -22.45 -0.72 1.59
C ARG A 897 -21.50 -1.75 2.21
N LEU A 898 -20.72 -1.37 3.23
CA LEU A 898 -19.88 -2.31 3.98
C LEU A 898 -20.71 -3.36 4.76
N TYR A 899 -21.89 -2.99 5.27
CA TYR A 899 -22.83 -3.92 5.88
C TYR A 899 -23.43 -4.92 4.89
N GLN A 900 -23.91 -4.46 3.72
CA GLN A 900 -24.44 -5.36 2.69
C GLN A 900 -23.34 -6.31 2.16
N HIS A 901 -22.11 -5.83 2.04
CA HIS A 901 -20.94 -6.65 1.72
C HIS A 901 -20.70 -7.74 2.77
N GLU A 902 -20.72 -7.40 4.06
CA GLU A 902 -20.51 -8.38 5.13
C GLU A 902 -21.70 -9.36 5.28
N LEU A 903 -22.94 -8.92 5.01
CA LEU A 903 -24.10 -9.81 4.91
C LEU A 903 -23.97 -10.82 3.77
N TYR A 904 -23.37 -10.43 2.65
CA TYR A 904 -23.16 -11.32 1.50
C TYR A 904 -22.36 -12.56 1.90
N PHE A 905 -21.24 -12.38 2.61
CA PHE A 905 -20.43 -13.50 3.10
C PHE A 905 -21.10 -14.23 4.26
N ARG A 906 -21.61 -13.52 5.27
CA ARG A 906 -22.25 -14.14 6.45
C ARG A 906 -23.50 -14.96 6.13
N THR A 907 -24.21 -14.65 5.04
CA THR A 907 -25.39 -15.39 4.61
C THR A 907 -25.12 -16.43 3.53
N ASN A 908 -23.90 -16.57 3.02
CA ASN A 908 -23.58 -17.35 1.82
C ASN A 908 -24.40 -16.92 0.60
N GLY A 909 -24.33 -15.64 0.25
CA GLY A 909 -24.97 -15.03 -0.93
C GLY A 909 -26.49 -14.88 -0.88
N ARG A 910 -27.16 -15.30 0.21
CA ARG A 910 -28.64 -15.28 0.33
C ARG A 910 -29.23 -13.91 0.63
N LYS A 911 -28.42 -12.96 1.12
CA LYS A 911 -28.75 -11.53 1.33
C LYS A 911 -27.47 -10.70 1.18
N GLY A 912 -27.61 -9.41 0.91
CA GLY A 912 -26.47 -8.50 0.79
C GLY A 912 -25.91 -8.41 -0.63
N GLU A 913 -24.98 -7.49 -0.81
CA GLU A 913 -24.41 -7.10 -2.10
C GLU A 913 -22.89 -7.10 -1.99
N ARG A 914 -22.23 -7.89 -2.83
CA ARG A 914 -20.77 -7.96 -2.88
C ARG A 914 -20.20 -6.70 -3.55
N LEU A 915 -19.13 -6.15 -2.98
CA LEU A 915 -18.37 -5.04 -3.57
C LEU A 915 -17.16 -5.59 -4.33
N SER A 916 -16.67 -4.85 -5.33
CA SER A 916 -15.34 -5.13 -5.88
C SER A 916 -14.26 -4.81 -4.85
N SER A 917 -13.07 -5.36 -5.03
CA SER A 917 -11.90 -5.12 -4.17
C SER A 917 -11.56 -3.62 -4.04
N VAL A 918 -11.62 -2.86 -5.14
CA VAL A 918 -11.35 -1.41 -5.17
C VAL A 918 -12.38 -0.62 -4.35
N ASP A 919 -13.65 -0.95 -4.50
CA ASP A 919 -14.73 -0.23 -3.82
C ASP A 919 -14.76 -0.56 -2.32
N LEU A 920 -14.54 -1.83 -1.96
CA LEU A 920 -14.31 -2.28 -0.59
C LEU A 920 -13.12 -1.53 0.04
N GLU A 921 -11.99 -1.47 -0.66
CA GLU A 921 -10.75 -0.89 -0.19
C GLU A 921 -10.92 0.60 0.15
N ARG A 922 -11.46 1.38 -0.80
CA ARG A 922 -11.77 2.80 -0.65
C ARG A 922 -12.78 3.06 0.48
N LEU A 923 -13.87 2.29 0.53
CA LEU A 923 -14.90 2.46 1.56
C LEU A 923 -14.38 2.10 2.95
N TYR A 924 -13.59 1.04 3.08
CA TYR A 924 -12.95 0.66 4.35
C TYR A 924 -11.95 1.73 4.81
N GLN A 925 -11.09 2.24 3.92
CA GLN A 925 -10.16 3.33 4.25
C GLN A 925 -10.91 4.58 4.74
N ASN A 926 -11.86 5.10 3.96
CA ASN A 926 -12.63 6.29 4.33
C ASN A 926 -13.39 6.09 5.65
N MET A 927 -14.09 4.96 5.84
CA MET A 927 -14.82 4.69 7.08
C MET A 927 -13.91 4.49 8.29
N SER A 928 -12.66 4.03 8.11
CA SER A 928 -11.70 3.92 9.22
C SER A 928 -11.34 5.27 9.83
N VAL A 929 -11.23 6.32 9.01
CA VAL A 929 -10.93 7.70 9.43
C VAL A 929 -12.05 8.25 10.34
N TRP A 930 -13.31 7.93 10.05
CA TRP A 930 -14.47 8.35 10.85
C TRP A 930 -14.78 7.44 12.04
N LEU A 931 -14.42 6.15 12.01
CA LEU A 931 -14.75 5.20 13.10
C LEU A 931 -13.62 5.00 14.13
N TRP A 932 -12.36 5.32 13.83
CA TRP A 932 -11.23 5.01 14.71
C TRP A 932 -10.88 6.17 15.66
N ASN A 933 -11.87 6.57 16.48
CA ASN A 933 -11.82 7.67 17.44
C ASN A 933 -12.83 7.48 18.60
N ASP A 934 -12.75 8.31 19.66
CA ASP A 934 -13.72 8.39 20.77
C ASP A 934 -14.85 9.42 20.52
N THR A 935 -15.09 9.82 19.27
CA THR A 935 -16.03 10.90 18.93
C THR A 935 -17.49 10.47 19.06
N SER A 936 -18.28 11.23 19.82
CA SER A 936 -19.71 11.01 20.02
C SER A 936 -20.53 11.57 18.85
N TYR A 937 -20.82 10.71 17.86
CA TYR A 937 -21.68 11.05 16.73
C TYR A 937 -23.16 10.98 17.10
N ARG A 938 -23.98 11.90 16.59
CA ARG A 938 -25.44 11.98 16.81
C ARG A 938 -26.20 12.32 15.52
N TYR A 939 -27.51 12.14 15.56
CA TYR A 939 -28.45 12.60 14.53
C TYR A 939 -29.43 13.62 15.13
N GLU A 940 -29.73 14.66 14.37
CA GLU A 940 -30.65 15.73 14.73
C GLU A 940 -31.86 15.75 13.78
N GLU A 941 -33.05 15.54 14.35
CA GLU A 941 -34.32 15.51 13.62
C GLU A 941 -34.69 16.91 13.09
N GLY A 942 -35.18 16.97 11.85
CA GLY A 942 -35.53 18.23 11.18
C GLY A 942 -34.35 18.96 10.51
N LYS A 943 -33.11 18.51 10.71
CA LYS A 943 -31.96 18.90 9.87
C LYS A 943 -31.86 17.99 8.64
N ASN A 944 -31.25 18.50 7.56
CA ASN A 944 -30.95 17.70 6.36
C ASN A 944 -29.98 16.55 6.74
N ASP A 945 -29.98 15.43 6.02
CA ASP A 945 -29.14 14.24 6.33
C ASP A 945 -28.47 13.66 5.06
N GLU A 946 -27.98 14.55 4.18
CA GLU A 946 -27.26 14.19 2.95
C GLU A 946 -26.03 13.30 3.15
N LEU A 947 -25.46 13.27 4.36
CA LEU A 947 -24.33 12.38 4.73
C LEU A 947 -24.77 11.14 5.55
N GLY A 948 -26.08 10.94 5.75
CA GLY A 948 -26.66 9.75 6.35
C GLY A 948 -26.26 9.46 7.80
N PHE A 949 -26.08 10.49 8.62
CA PHE A 949 -25.81 10.36 10.05
C PHE A 949 -26.89 9.55 10.77
N LYS A 950 -28.14 9.58 10.32
CA LYS A 950 -29.19 8.74 10.91
C LYS A 950 -28.81 7.27 10.82
N THR A 951 -28.59 6.77 9.60
CA THR A 951 -28.17 5.38 9.35
C THR A 951 -26.90 5.03 10.12
N PHE A 952 -25.88 5.90 10.05
CA PHE A 952 -24.60 5.70 10.73
C PHE A 952 -24.75 5.57 12.26
N THR A 953 -25.56 6.43 12.89
CA THR A 953 -25.77 6.41 14.34
C THR A 953 -26.73 5.31 14.80
N GLU A 954 -27.65 4.83 13.95
CA GLU A 954 -28.41 3.60 14.22
C GLU A 954 -27.47 2.38 14.33
N PHE A 955 -26.50 2.24 13.42
CA PHE A 955 -25.47 1.20 13.53
C PHE A 955 -24.65 1.31 14.82
N LEU A 956 -24.14 2.52 15.15
CA LEU A 956 -23.38 2.73 16.38
C LEU A 956 -24.20 2.31 17.61
N ASN A 957 -25.46 2.76 17.71
CA ASN A 957 -26.35 2.41 18.81
C ASN A 957 -26.59 0.89 18.92
N CYS A 958 -26.66 0.15 17.80
CA CYS A 958 -26.78 -1.30 17.85
C CYS A 958 -25.55 -2.01 18.42
N TYR A 959 -24.33 -1.54 18.12
CA TYR A 959 -23.10 -2.10 18.69
C TYR A 959 -22.82 -1.67 20.13
N ALA A 960 -23.42 -0.55 20.58
CA ALA A 960 -23.35 -0.06 21.95
C ALA A 960 -24.58 -0.44 22.80
N ASN A 961 -25.55 -1.18 22.25
CA ASN A 961 -26.84 -1.52 22.87
C ASN A 961 -27.55 -0.30 23.49
N ASP A 962 -27.78 0.73 22.67
CA ASP A 962 -28.44 2.01 23.01
C ASP A 962 -27.81 2.77 24.20
N ALA A 963 -26.50 2.61 24.43
CA ALA A 963 -25.79 3.30 25.52
C ALA A 963 -25.46 4.79 25.26
N TYR A 964 -25.63 5.30 24.03
CA TYR A 964 -25.44 6.72 23.73
C TYR A 964 -26.71 7.51 24.06
N ALA A 965 -26.55 8.71 24.63
CA ALA A 965 -27.67 9.54 25.07
C ALA A 965 -28.08 10.55 23.98
N GLY A 966 -29.25 10.33 23.36
CA GLY A 966 -29.87 11.24 22.39
C GLY A 966 -29.66 10.83 20.93
N GLY A 967 -30.48 11.41 20.04
CA GLY A 967 -30.50 11.07 18.62
C GLY A 967 -31.26 9.77 18.31
N THR A 968 -30.68 8.92 17.46
CA THR A 968 -31.23 7.64 17.02
C THR A 968 -31.22 6.57 18.12
N LYS A 969 -31.88 5.45 17.84
CA LYS A 969 -31.78 4.20 18.59
C LYS A 969 -31.58 3.05 17.61
N CYS A 970 -31.04 1.93 18.09
CA CYS A 970 -30.95 0.71 17.31
C CYS A 970 -32.35 0.27 16.84
N SER A 971 -32.61 0.34 15.53
CA SER A 971 -33.88 -0.08 14.96
C SER A 971 -34.06 -1.60 15.10
N ALA A 972 -35.29 -2.05 15.39
CA ALA A 972 -35.54 -3.46 15.76
C ALA A 972 -35.13 -4.45 14.65
N ASP A 973 -35.33 -4.08 13.38
CA ASP A 973 -34.92 -4.88 12.22
C ASP A 973 -33.39 -4.92 12.06
N LEU A 974 -32.69 -3.81 12.36
CA LEU A 974 -31.23 -3.77 12.35
C LEU A 974 -30.64 -4.58 13.50
N LYS A 975 -31.16 -4.43 14.74
CA LYS A 975 -30.76 -5.28 15.88
C LYS A 975 -30.94 -6.75 15.53
N LYS A 976 -32.12 -7.11 15.02
CA LYS A 976 -32.44 -8.48 14.64
C LYS A 976 -31.49 -8.99 13.56
N SER A 977 -31.20 -8.22 12.51
CA SER A 977 -30.31 -8.67 11.45
C SER A 977 -28.86 -8.79 11.91
N LEU A 978 -28.36 -7.89 12.77
CA LEU A 978 -27.01 -8.02 13.36
C LEU A 978 -26.89 -9.24 14.28
N VAL A 979 -27.96 -9.62 14.98
CA VAL A 979 -28.04 -10.85 15.79
C VAL A 979 -28.13 -12.09 14.90
N ASP A 980 -29.07 -12.14 13.96
CA ASP A 980 -29.31 -13.27 13.04
C ASP A 980 -28.04 -13.63 12.23
N ASN A 981 -27.15 -12.67 11.99
CA ASN A 981 -25.91 -12.83 11.23
C ASN A 981 -24.64 -12.92 12.11
N ASN A 982 -24.77 -13.07 13.44
CA ASN A 982 -23.65 -13.24 14.38
C ASN A 982 -22.64 -12.06 14.40
N MET A 983 -23.11 -10.82 14.26
CA MET A 983 -22.29 -9.60 14.39
C MET A 983 -22.35 -9.06 15.83
N ILE A 984 -23.50 -9.18 16.48
CA ILE A 984 -23.71 -8.95 17.92
C ILE A 984 -24.44 -10.15 18.53
N TYR A 985 -24.31 -10.37 19.84
CA TYR A 985 -25.01 -11.42 20.57
C TYR A 985 -26.43 -11.01 20.95
N GLY A 986 -27.39 -11.91 20.72
CA GLY A 986 -28.79 -11.70 21.06
C GLY A 986 -29.12 -11.80 22.54
N ASP A 987 -30.28 -11.26 22.91
CA ASP A 987 -30.76 -11.07 24.28
C ASP A 987 -31.00 -12.38 25.08
N GLY A 988 -30.95 -13.54 24.41
CA GLY A 988 -31.05 -14.87 25.02
C GLY A 988 -29.71 -15.44 25.55
N SER A 989 -28.69 -14.61 25.75
CA SER A 989 -27.35 -15.04 26.18
C SER A 989 -26.79 -14.16 27.30
N SER A 990 -25.84 -14.68 28.08
CA SER A 990 -25.07 -13.89 29.06
C SER A 990 -24.20 -12.80 28.42
N LYS A 991 -24.05 -12.82 27.09
CA LYS A 991 -23.33 -11.83 26.29
C LYS A 991 -24.28 -10.87 25.54
N ALA A 992 -25.56 -10.79 25.92
CA ALA A 992 -26.55 -9.94 25.26
C ALA A 992 -26.04 -8.52 24.95
N GLY A 993 -26.17 -8.09 23.69
CA GLY A 993 -25.70 -6.79 23.22
C GLY A 993 -24.18 -6.66 23.02
N MET A 994 -23.38 -7.67 23.39
CA MET A 994 -21.94 -7.66 23.11
C MET A 994 -21.66 -7.91 21.62
N MET A 995 -20.65 -7.24 21.10
CA MET A 995 -20.08 -7.47 19.78
C MET A 995 -19.41 -8.86 19.72
N ASN A 996 -19.64 -9.58 18.62
CA ASN A 996 -19.00 -10.85 18.31
C ASN A 996 -17.90 -10.63 17.24
N PRO A 997 -16.59 -10.70 17.59
CA PRO A 997 -15.50 -10.53 16.62
C PRO A 997 -15.50 -11.57 15.49
N SER A 998 -16.15 -12.72 15.66
CA SER A 998 -16.31 -13.74 14.62
C SER A 998 -14.98 -14.20 13.97
N TYR A 999 -13.89 -14.28 14.74
CA TYR A 999 -12.54 -14.62 14.25
C TYR A 999 -12.53 -15.94 13.44
N PRO A 1000 -11.77 -16.04 12.34
CA PRO A 1000 -10.83 -15.04 11.84
C PRO A 1000 -11.51 -13.84 11.17
N LEU A 1001 -10.90 -12.67 11.33
CA LEU A 1001 -11.21 -11.42 10.65
C LEU A 1001 -10.40 -11.34 9.35
N ASN A 1002 -11.02 -11.80 8.26
CA ASN A 1002 -10.66 -11.39 6.92
C ASN A 1002 -11.35 -10.05 6.63
N TYR A 1003 -10.60 -8.96 6.39
CA TYR A 1003 -11.22 -7.66 6.09
C TYR A 1003 -12.03 -7.67 4.78
N MET A 1004 -11.74 -8.62 3.87
CA MET A 1004 -12.43 -8.80 2.60
C MET A 1004 -13.75 -9.58 2.71
N GLU A 1005 -14.09 -10.11 3.88
CA GLU A 1005 -15.41 -10.71 4.14
C GLU A 1005 -16.14 -10.04 5.31
N LYS A 1006 -15.40 -9.43 6.25
CA LYS A 1006 -15.93 -8.87 7.49
C LYS A 1006 -15.47 -7.41 7.74
N PRO A 1007 -15.59 -6.49 6.76
CA PRO A 1007 -15.07 -5.14 6.89
C PRO A 1007 -15.72 -4.33 8.02
N LEU A 1008 -17.05 -4.46 8.21
CA LEU A 1008 -17.77 -3.70 9.22
C LEU A 1008 -17.46 -4.23 10.63
N THR A 1009 -17.43 -5.55 10.84
CA THR A 1009 -16.99 -6.13 12.12
C THR A 1009 -15.53 -5.77 12.43
N ARG A 1010 -14.65 -5.70 11.42
CA ARG A 1010 -13.27 -5.22 11.62
C ARG A 1010 -13.23 -3.74 12.02
N LEU A 1011 -13.99 -2.87 11.36
CA LEU A 1011 -14.06 -1.43 11.68
C LEU A 1011 -14.65 -1.18 13.07
N MET A 1012 -15.76 -1.85 13.43
CA MET A 1012 -16.44 -1.70 14.71
C MET A 1012 -15.63 -2.30 15.87
N LEU A 1013 -14.87 -3.38 15.63
CA LEU A 1013 -13.89 -3.87 16.61
C LEU A 1013 -12.79 -2.82 16.81
N GLY A 1014 -12.30 -2.22 15.71
CA GLY A 1014 -11.40 -1.06 15.77
C GLY A 1014 -11.97 0.07 16.64
N ARG A 1015 -13.19 0.55 16.35
CA ARG A 1015 -13.91 1.58 17.14
C ARG A 1015 -13.93 1.26 18.64
N SER A 1016 -14.18 0.01 19.03
CA SER A 1016 -14.21 -0.42 20.44
C SER A 1016 -12.89 -0.19 21.21
N TRP A 1017 -11.76 -0.02 20.51
CA TRP A 1017 -10.49 0.36 21.14
C TRP A 1017 -10.59 1.74 21.80
N TRP A 1018 -11.30 2.69 21.18
CA TRP A 1018 -11.60 3.99 21.78
C TRP A 1018 -12.88 3.92 22.61
N ASP A 1019 -13.94 3.40 22.01
CA ASP A 1019 -15.30 3.49 22.52
C ASP A 1019 -15.70 2.26 23.34
N LEU A 1020 -15.50 2.37 24.65
CA LEU A 1020 -15.77 1.31 25.61
C LEU A 1020 -17.27 1.12 25.91
N ASN A 1021 -18.19 1.82 25.23
CA ASN A 1021 -19.61 1.46 25.25
C ASN A 1021 -19.86 0.19 24.45
N ILE A 1022 -19.10 -0.01 23.36
CA ILE A 1022 -19.11 -1.26 22.57
C ILE A 1022 -18.43 -2.35 23.40
N LYS A 1023 -19.24 -3.29 23.91
CA LYS A 1023 -18.76 -4.43 24.71
C LYS A 1023 -18.30 -5.55 23.81
N VAL A 1024 -17.03 -5.93 23.88
CA VAL A 1024 -16.44 -6.96 23.00
C VAL A 1024 -16.33 -8.30 23.72
N ASP A 1025 -16.72 -9.38 23.05
CA ASP A 1025 -16.44 -10.74 23.48
C ASP A 1025 -14.96 -11.11 23.30
N VAL A 1026 -14.28 -11.31 24.43
CA VAL A 1026 -12.84 -11.60 24.51
C VAL A 1026 -12.53 -13.08 24.77
N GLU A 1027 -13.53 -13.96 24.88
CA GLU A 1027 -13.31 -15.37 25.24
C GLU A 1027 -12.44 -16.12 24.21
N LYS A 1028 -12.62 -15.85 22.91
CA LYS A 1028 -11.83 -16.50 21.86
C LYS A 1028 -10.41 -15.92 21.73
N TYR A 1029 -10.26 -14.61 21.95
CA TYR A 1029 -8.96 -13.94 22.00
C TYR A 1029 -9.07 -12.58 22.73
N PRO A 1030 -8.14 -12.23 23.63
CA PRO A 1030 -7.01 -13.05 24.09
C PRO A 1030 -7.42 -14.20 25.04
N GLY A 1031 -8.63 -14.14 25.59
CA GLY A 1031 -9.15 -15.03 26.62
C GLY A 1031 -9.77 -14.21 27.76
N ALA A 1032 -10.91 -14.66 28.28
CA ALA A 1032 -11.62 -13.95 29.35
C ALA A 1032 -11.01 -14.24 30.73
N VAL A 1033 -10.93 -13.20 31.58
CA VAL A 1033 -10.49 -13.30 32.98
C VAL A 1033 -11.70 -13.20 33.92
N SER A 1034 -12.08 -14.35 34.48
CA SER A 1034 -13.19 -14.49 35.42
C SER A 1034 -12.88 -13.93 36.82
N GLU A 1035 -11.63 -14.00 37.27
CA GLU A 1035 -11.22 -13.55 38.60
C GLU A 1035 -11.45 -12.04 38.84
N GLU A 1036 -11.67 -11.69 40.11
CA GLU A 1036 -11.77 -10.30 40.56
C GLU A 1036 -10.40 -9.63 40.58
N GLY A 1037 -10.38 -8.31 40.36
CA GLY A 1037 -9.14 -7.54 40.34
C GLY A 1037 -8.60 -7.31 41.75
N GLN A 1038 -7.35 -7.70 41.98
CA GLN A 1038 -6.66 -7.54 43.26
C GLN A 1038 -5.85 -6.23 43.32
N ASN A 1039 -5.27 -5.98 44.51
CA ASN A 1039 -4.28 -4.93 44.74
C ASN A 1039 -2.89 -5.57 44.80
N VAL A 1040 -1.95 -5.07 43.99
CA VAL A 1040 -0.55 -5.53 43.98
C VAL A 1040 0.36 -4.31 44.04
N THR A 1041 1.48 -4.40 44.76
CA THR A 1041 2.49 -3.34 44.78
C THR A 1041 3.83 -3.94 44.34
N GLU A 1042 4.32 -3.48 43.20
CA GLU A 1042 5.61 -3.91 42.64
C GLU A 1042 6.64 -2.77 42.73
N THR A 1043 7.92 -3.13 42.61
CA THR A 1043 9.03 -2.16 42.49
C THR A 1043 9.67 -2.34 41.12
N ILE A 1044 9.59 -1.30 40.29
CA ILE A 1044 10.00 -1.36 38.88
C ILE A 1044 11.18 -0.41 38.65
N SER A 1045 12.16 -0.85 37.86
CA SER A 1045 13.27 0.00 37.43
C SER A 1045 12.78 1.13 36.52
N LEU A 1046 13.30 2.34 36.74
CA LEU A 1046 13.06 3.48 35.86
C LEU A 1046 14.24 3.73 34.91
N TYR A 1047 15.27 2.87 34.98
CA TYR A 1047 16.49 3.03 34.21
C TYR A 1047 16.26 2.84 32.72
N SER A 1048 16.71 3.83 31.96
CA SER A 1048 16.70 3.84 30.51
C SER A 1048 18.00 4.47 30.04
N ASN A 1049 18.82 3.70 29.33
CA ASN A 1049 19.99 4.21 28.60
C ASN A 1049 19.61 4.31 27.11
N PRO A 1050 19.00 5.42 26.65
CA PRO A 1050 18.55 5.55 25.28
C PRO A 1050 19.75 5.77 24.34
N THR A 1051 20.29 4.67 23.81
CA THR A 1051 21.05 4.73 22.56
C THR A 1051 20.19 5.38 21.48
N LYS A 1052 20.81 6.09 20.54
CA LYS A 1052 20.08 6.56 19.36
C LYS A 1052 19.43 5.35 18.68
N TRP A 1053 18.15 5.50 18.32
CA TRP A 1053 17.32 4.52 17.60
C TRP A 1053 16.66 3.40 18.40
N PHE A 1054 16.89 3.23 19.72
CA PHE A 1054 16.15 2.24 20.52
C PHE A 1054 14.82 2.76 21.10
N ALA A 1055 13.85 1.86 21.26
CA ALA A 1055 12.53 2.16 21.80
C ALA A 1055 12.52 2.53 23.30
N GLY A 1056 13.65 2.39 24.00
CA GLY A 1056 13.79 2.58 25.44
C GLY A 1056 13.27 1.40 26.26
N ASN A 1057 13.76 1.25 27.49
CA ASN A 1057 13.47 0.08 28.33
C ASN A 1057 12.00 0.04 28.79
N MET A 1058 11.25 -0.96 28.33
CA MET A 1058 9.91 -1.30 28.84
C MET A 1058 10.02 -2.48 29.79
N GLN A 1059 9.78 -2.24 31.08
CA GLN A 1059 9.84 -3.26 32.12
C GLN A 1059 8.49 -3.97 32.24
N SER A 1060 8.48 -5.30 32.25
CA SER A 1060 7.29 -6.06 32.61
C SER A 1060 6.95 -5.88 34.08
N THR A 1061 5.66 -6.02 34.40
CA THR A 1061 5.17 -6.09 35.78
C THR A 1061 4.72 -7.50 36.16
N GLY A 1062 4.61 -8.43 35.20
CA GLY A 1062 3.90 -9.70 35.39
C GLY A 1062 2.40 -9.56 35.72
N LEU A 1063 1.80 -8.37 35.52
CA LEU A 1063 0.39 -8.08 35.82
C LEU A 1063 -0.43 -7.90 34.55
N TRP A 1064 -1.71 -8.25 34.64
CA TRP A 1064 -2.69 -8.18 33.56
C TRP A 1064 -3.85 -7.25 33.93
N ALA A 1065 -4.16 -6.30 33.06
CA ALA A 1065 -5.36 -5.50 33.10
C ALA A 1065 -6.54 -6.31 32.52
N PRO A 1066 -7.60 -6.64 33.28
CA PRO A 1066 -8.74 -7.39 32.74
C PRO A 1066 -9.55 -6.57 31.74
N ALA A 1067 -10.13 -7.23 30.73
CA ALA A 1067 -10.97 -6.59 29.72
C ALA A 1067 -12.14 -5.82 30.36
N GLN A 1068 -12.29 -4.55 29.97
CA GLN A 1068 -13.39 -3.64 30.31
C GLN A 1068 -13.60 -3.35 31.83
N LYS A 1069 -12.80 -3.95 32.73
CA LYS A 1069 -12.73 -3.61 34.17
C LYS A 1069 -11.86 -2.37 34.38
N GLU A 1070 -12.08 -1.64 35.48
CA GLU A 1070 -11.27 -0.47 35.85
C GLU A 1070 -9.94 -0.87 36.46
N VAL A 1071 -8.84 -0.29 35.97
CA VAL A 1071 -7.51 -0.40 36.56
C VAL A 1071 -7.08 0.98 37.05
N THR A 1072 -6.48 1.02 38.24
CA THR A 1072 -5.81 2.21 38.79
C THR A 1072 -4.35 1.89 39.05
N ILE A 1073 -3.44 2.79 38.69
CA ILE A 1073 -2.01 2.68 39.05
C ILE A 1073 -1.61 3.96 39.76
N LYS A 1074 -1.10 3.83 40.99
CA LYS A 1074 -0.47 4.91 41.74
C LYS A 1074 1.05 4.77 41.71
N SER A 1075 1.74 5.87 41.41
CA SER A 1075 3.21 5.96 41.38
C SER A 1075 3.75 6.58 42.67
N ASN A 1076 4.91 6.11 43.11
CA ASN A 1076 5.78 6.84 44.06
C ASN A 1076 7.08 7.34 43.39
N ALA A 1077 7.14 7.38 42.05
CA ALA A 1077 8.29 7.89 41.29
C ALA A 1077 8.41 9.42 41.38
N ASN A 1078 9.64 9.94 41.39
CA ASN A 1078 9.91 11.39 41.34
C ASN A 1078 9.90 11.97 39.91
N VAL A 1079 9.73 11.11 38.90
CA VAL A 1079 9.68 11.44 37.47
C VAL A 1079 8.38 10.90 36.85
N PRO A 1080 7.84 11.53 35.78
CA PRO A 1080 6.75 10.96 35.03
C PRO A 1080 7.19 9.68 34.31
N VAL A 1081 6.28 8.72 34.20
CA VAL A 1081 6.52 7.42 33.54
C VAL A 1081 5.44 7.12 32.51
N THR A 1082 5.73 6.20 31.61
CA THR A 1082 4.80 5.72 30.60
C THR A 1082 4.27 4.34 31.00
N VAL A 1083 2.95 4.21 31.12
CA VAL A 1083 2.26 2.92 31.31
C VAL A 1083 1.81 2.40 29.94
N THR A 1084 2.14 1.17 29.60
CA THR A 1084 1.64 0.50 28.39
C THR A 1084 0.88 -0.77 28.76
N VAL A 1085 -0.20 -1.06 28.05
CA VAL A 1085 -0.98 -2.30 28.14
C VAL A 1085 -1.02 -2.93 26.75
N ALA A 1086 -0.55 -4.18 26.59
CA ALA A 1086 -0.39 -4.81 25.28
C ALA A 1086 -0.71 -6.32 25.27
N LEU A 1087 -0.80 -6.89 24.06
CA LEU A 1087 -0.95 -8.33 23.78
C LEU A 1087 0.20 -8.90 22.91
N ALA A 1088 1.42 -8.40 23.15
CA ALA A 1088 2.71 -8.84 22.56
C ALA A 1088 3.10 -8.41 21.13
N ASP A 1089 2.27 -7.69 20.37
CA ASP A 1089 2.50 -7.50 18.92
C ASP A 1089 2.02 -6.13 18.40
N ASP A 1090 2.76 -5.52 17.46
CA ASP A 1090 2.35 -4.32 16.69
C ASP A 1090 2.75 -4.40 15.20
N LEU A 1091 2.73 -5.60 14.62
CA LEU A 1091 2.84 -5.85 13.18
C LEU A 1091 1.73 -5.12 12.39
N THR A 1092 2.05 -3.92 11.94
CA THR A 1092 1.15 -2.94 11.30
C THR A 1092 1.31 -2.93 9.77
N GLY A 1093 1.31 -4.12 9.15
CA GLY A 1093 1.41 -4.30 7.70
C GLY A 1093 0.11 -4.80 7.07
N ARG A 1094 -0.61 -3.94 6.35
CA ARG A 1094 -1.95 -4.25 5.82
C ARG A 1094 -1.97 -5.42 4.83
N GLU A 1095 -1.07 -5.38 3.85
CA GLU A 1095 -0.91 -6.40 2.81
C GLU A 1095 -0.53 -7.79 3.36
N LYS A 1096 0.03 -7.87 4.58
CA LYS A 1096 0.73 -9.06 5.09
C LYS A 1096 -0.07 -9.89 6.09
N HIS A 1097 -0.97 -9.26 6.85
CA HIS A 1097 -1.60 -9.90 8.01
C HIS A 1097 -3.13 -9.74 8.09
N GLU A 1098 -3.74 -8.81 7.32
CA GLU A 1098 -5.16 -8.43 7.56
C GLU A 1098 -6.22 -9.38 6.96
N VAL A 1099 -5.80 -10.36 6.17
CA VAL A 1099 -6.69 -11.30 5.46
C VAL A 1099 -7.13 -12.52 6.30
N ALA A 1100 -6.58 -12.69 7.52
CA ALA A 1100 -6.89 -13.84 8.38
C ALA A 1100 -6.69 -13.59 9.90
N LEU A 1101 -6.83 -12.34 10.40
CA LEU A 1101 -6.49 -12.03 11.79
C LEU A 1101 -7.35 -12.81 12.81
N ASN A 1102 -6.70 -13.56 13.70
CA ASN A 1102 -7.33 -14.12 14.90
C ASN A 1102 -7.16 -13.23 16.15
N ARG A 1103 -6.79 -11.95 15.97
CA ARG A 1103 -6.65 -10.92 17.01
C ARG A 1103 -7.29 -9.59 16.58
N PRO A 1104 -7.57 -8.64 17.49
CA PRO A 1104 -7.99 -7.29 17.15
C PRO A 1104 -6.97 -6.56 16.25
N PRO A 1105 -7.41 -5.56 15.45
CA PRO A 1105 -6.52 -4.80 14.57
C PRO A 1105 -5.54 -3.90 15.34
N ARG A 1106 -5.86 -3.50 16.57
CA ARG A 1106 -4.98 -2.75 17.48
C ARG A 1106 -4.99 -3.42 18.84
N VAL A 1107 -3.82 -3.73 19.40
CA VAL A 1107 -3.73 -4.49 20.66
C VAL A 1107 -2.92 -3.81 21.78
N THR A 1108 -2.32 -2.65 21.49
CA THR A 1108 -1.54 -1.86 22.45
C THR A 1108 -2.29 -0.58 22.83
N LYS A 1109 -2.19 -0.16 24.10
CA LYS A 1109 -2.60 1.15 24.62
C LYS A 1109 -1.51 1.72 25.52
N THR A 1110 -1.36 3.04 25.52
CA THR A 1110 -0.34 3.74 26.32
C THR A 1110 -0.97 4.95 27.02
N TYR A 1111 -0.53 5.19 28.26
CA TYR A 1111 -1.01 6.24 29.15
C TYR A 1111 0.19 6.91 29.85
N SER A 1112 0.16 8.23 29.98
CA SER A 1112 1.11 8.96 30.82
C SER A 1112 0.71 8.86 32.29
N LEU A 1113 1.70 8.78 33.19
CA LEU A 1113 1.53 8.80 34.64
C LEU A 1113 2.53 9.77 35.25
N ASP A 1114 2.03 10.88 35.81
CA ASP A 1114 2.86 11.95 36.35
C ASP A 1114 3.69 11.51 37.59
N ALA A 1115 4.71 12.30 37.91
CA ALA A 1115 5.54 12.10 39.10
C ALA A 1115 4.66 12.05 40.37
N SER A 1116 4.78 10.97 41.15
CA SER A 1116 3.95 10.65 42.32
C SER A 1116 2.43 10.66 42.07
N GLY A 1117 2.02 10.55 40.80
CA GLY A 1117 0.64 10.67 40.35
C GLY A 1117 -0.20 9.40 40.51
N THR A 1118 -1.39 9.43 39.93
CA THR A 1118 -2.28 8.27 39.83
C THR A 1118 -3.04 8.32 38.51
N VAL A 1119 -2.98 7.23 37.73
CA VAL A 1119 -3.73 7.08 36.47
C VAL A 1119 -4.84 6.05 36.65
N LYS A 1120 -6.00 6.33 36.05
CA LYS A 1120 -7.14 5.43 35.97
C LYS A 1120 -7.48 5.14 34.52
N PHE A 1121 -7.70 3.88 34.17
CA PHE A 1121 -8.04 3.50 32.80
C PHE A 1121 -8.88 2.22 32.71
N LYS A 1122 -9.39 1.98 31.51
CA LYS A 1122 -10.08 0.76 31.08
C LYS A 1122 -9.55 0.39 29.69
N VAL A 1123 -9.41 -0.91 29.43
CA VAL A 1123 -8.92 -1.46 28.16
C VAL A 1123 -9.96 -2.37 27.51
N PRO A 1124 -10.10 -2.39 26.17
CA PRO A 1124 -11.16 -3.12 25.48
C PRO A 1124 -11.02 -4.66 25.60
N TYR A 1125 -9.80 -5.17 25.47
CA TYR A 1125 -9.50 -6.61 25.32
C TYR A 1125 -8.78 -7.23 26.52
N GLY A 1126 -8.34 -6.39 27.46
CA GLY A 1126 -7.33 -6.74 28.44
C GLY A 1126 -5.90 -6.64 27.88
N GLY A 1127 -4.90 -6.91 28.72
CA GLY A 1127 -3.50 -7.02 28.30
C GLY A 1127 -2.49 -6.99 29.45
N LEU A 1128 -1.25 -7.36 29.14
CA LEU A 1128 -0.10 -7.30 30.04
C LEU A 1128 0.32 -5.85 30.26
N ILE A 1129 0.70 -5.50 31.49
CA ILE A 1129 1.05 -4.13 31.88
C ILE A 1129 2.58 -3.98 31.94
N TYR A 1130 3.08 -2.92 31.30
CA TYR A 1130 4.49 -2.54 31.27
C TYR A 1130 4.65 -1.12 31.79
N ILE A 1131 5.76 -0.84 32.46
CA ILE A 1131 6.16 0.51 32.87
C ILE A 1131 7.46 0.86 32.16
N LYS A 1132 7.54 2.08 31.60
CA LYS A 1132 8.76 2.65 31.04
C LYS A 1132 9.12 3.93 31.79
N GLY A 1133 10.30 3.91 32.42
CA GLY A 1133 10.96 5.10 32.93
C GLY A 1133 11.84 5.78 31.86
N ASN A 1134 12.31 6.98 32.19
CA ASN A 1134 13.27 7.74 31.37
C ASN A 1134 14.47 8.20 32.21
N SER A 1135 14.84 7.47 33.27
CA SER A 1135 15.94 7.85 34.15
C SER A 1135 17.28 7.43 33.56
N SER A 1136 18.21 8.39 33.44
CA SER A 1136 19.60 8.13 33.06
C SER A 1136 20.45 7.54 34.19
N THR A 1137 19.88 7.41 35.39
CA THR A 1137 20.48 6.76 36.56
C THR A 1137 19.72 5.50 36.92
N ASN A 1138 20.41 4.48 37.44
CA ASN A 1138 19.77 3.23 37.85
C ASN A 1138 18.97 3.42 39.16
N GLU A 1139 17.76 3.95 39.03
CA GLU A 1139 16.77 4.12 40.11
C GLU A 1139 15.57 3.21 39.90
N SER A 1140 14.80 2.97 40.96
CA SER A 1140 13.56 2.19 40.91
C SER A 1140 12.48 2.84 41.76
N ALA A 1141 11.22 2.68 41.36
CA ALA A 1141 10.07 3.23 42.08
C ALA A 1141 9.03 2.16 42.37
N SER A 1142 8.27 2.36 43.44
CA SER A 1142 7.15 1.50 43.81
C SER A 1142 5.87 1.97 43.13
N PHE A 1143 5.12 1.02 42.58
CA PHE A 1143 3.84 1.22 41.91
C PHE A 1143 2.79 0.33 42.54
N THR A 1144 1.66 0.91 42.94
CA THR A 1144 0.50 0.17 43.44
C THR A 1144 -0.57 0.10 42.37
N PHE A 1145 -0.87 -1.12 41.94
CA PHE A 1145 -1.86 -1.49 40.93
C PHE A 1145 -3.14 -1.99 41.63
N THR A 1146 -4.30 -1.52 41.19
CA THR A 1146 -5.62 -1.91 41.70
C THR A 1146 -6.51 -2.32 40.53
N GLY A 1147 -7.23 -3.43 40.68
CA GLY A 1147 -8.12 -3.96 39.63
C GLY A 1147 -7.43 -4.89 38.63
N VAL A 1148 -6.19 -5.26 38.90
CA VAL A 1148 -5.34 -6.14 38.05
C VAL A 1148 -5.42 -7.60 38.50
N VAL A 1149 -4.96 -8.52 37.66
CA VAL A 1149 -4.69 -9.91 38.07
C VAL A 1149 -3.24 -10.30 37.75
N LYS A 1150 -2.74 -11.40 38.33
CA LYS A 1150 -1.41 -11.94 37.98
C LYS A 1150 -1.44 -12.58 36.59
N ALA A 1151 -0.41 -12.32 35.79
CA ALA A 1151 -0.07 -13.13 34.63
C ALA A 1151 1.05 -14.11 34.99
N PRO A 1152 1.10 -15.31 34.37
CA PRO A 1152 2.23 -16.21 34.53
C PRO A 1152 3.53 -15.49 34.17
N PHE A 1153 4.51 -15.50 35.06
CA PHE A 1153 5.72 -14.71 34.91
C PHE A 1153 6.92 -15.46 35.47
N TYR A 1154 7.86 -15.82 34.59
CA TYR A 1154 9.10 -16.51 34.91
C TYR A 1154 10.28 -15.56 34.70
N LYS A 1155 11.08 -15.34 35.76
CA LYS A 1155 12.20 -14.38 35.76
C LYS A 1155 13.23 -14.76 36.82
N ASP A 1156 14.51 -14.45 36.59
CA ASP A 1156 15.67 -14.82 37.44
C ASP A 1156 15.66 -16.34 37.77
N GLY A 1157 15.46 -17.20 36.76
CA GLY A 1157 15.40 -18.65 36.92
C GLY A 1157 14.18 -19.21 37.69
N ALA A 1158 13.19 -18.38 38.04
CA ALA A 1158 12.06 -18.80 38.88
C ALA A 1158 10.71 -18.20 38.47
N TRP A 1159 9.62 -18.92 38.76
CA TRP A 1159 8.28 -18.37 38.68
C TRP A 1159 8.06 -17.28 39.75
N LYS A 1160 7.81 -16.04 39.33
CA LYS A 1160 7.32 -14.95 40.18
C LYS A 1160 5.80 -15.02 40.37
N ASN A 1161 5.11 -15.48 39.32
CA ASN A 1161 3.68 -15.78 39.28
C ASN A 1161 3.49 -17.12 38.56
N ASP A 1162 2.80 -18.09 39.18
CA ASP A 1162 2.67 -19.45 38.66
C ASP A 1162 2.10 -19.54 37.23
N LEU A 1163 2.47 -20.62 36.51
CA LEU A 1163 1.92 -21.02 35.21
C LEU A 1163 0.37 -21.02 35.17
N ASN A 1164 -0.27 -21.34 36.30
CA ASN A 1164 -1.72 -21.41 36.45
C ASN A 1164 -2.40 -20.05 36.72
N SER A 1165 -1.64 -18.95 36.80
CA SER A 1165 -2.18 -17.59 37.05
C SER A 1165 -3.28 -17.22 36.03
N PRO A 1166 -4.26 -16.38 36.41
CA PRO A 1166 -5.51 -16.20 35.65
C PRO A 1166 -5.35 -15.64 34.23
N ALA A 1167 -4.37 -14.76 33.97
CA ALA A 1167 -4.21 -14.16 32.64
C ALA A 1167 -4.06 -15.21 31.52
N PRO A 1168 -4.51 -14.94 30.28
CA PRO A 1168 -4.40 -15.89 29.17
C PRO A 1168 -3.02 -15.90 28.51
N LEU A 1169 -2.29 -14.78 28.55
CA LEU A 1169 -0.88 -14.68 28.17
C LEU A 1169 -0.02 -14.55 29.43
N GLY A 1170 1.25 -14.93 29.31
CA GLY A 1170 2.29 -14.74 30.31
C GLY A 1170 3.63 -14.48 29.65
N GLU A 1171 4.67 -14.33 30.47
CA GLU A 1171 6.00 -13.91 30.03
C GLU A 1171 7.12 -14.73 30.67
N LEU A 1172 8.18 -14.93 29.91
CA LEU A 1172 9.52 -15.24 30.42
C LEU A 1172 10.40 -14.01 30.22
N GLU A 1173 11.09 -13.56 31.25
CA GLU A 1173 12.08 -12.48 31.19
C GLU A 1173 13.46 -13.05 31.58
N SER A 1174 14.38 -12.98 30.63
CA SER A 1174 15.80 -13.32 30.76
C SER A 1174 16.63 -12.03 30.85
N ASP A 1175 17.96 -12.09 30.89
CA ASP A 1175 18.80 -10.89 31.02
C ASP A 1175 18.72 -9.98 29.78
N ALA A 1176 18.47 -10.55 28.59
CA ALA A 1176 18.40 -9.83 27.31
C ALA A 1176 17.02 -9.83 26.63
N PHE A 1177 16.09 -10.72 27.00
CA PHE A 1177 14.80 -10.89 26.30
C PHE A 1177 13.58 -10.91 27.22
N VAL A 1178 12.47 -10.35 26.72
CA VAL A 1178 11.11 -10.63 27.23
C VAL A 1178 10.37 -11.45 26.16
N TYR A 1179 10.10 -12.72 26.46
CA TYR A 1179 9.33 -13.62 25.61
C TYR A 1179 7.88 -13.73 26.09
N THR A 1180 6.99 -12.97 25.44
CA THR A 1180 5.55 -12.94 25.71
C THR A 1180 4.81 -13.98 24.88
N THR A 1181 3.95 -14.81 25.50
CA THR A 1181 3.31 -15.94 24.80
C THR A 1181 1.97 -16.36 25.47
N PRO A 1182 1.04 -17.03 24.77
CA PRO A 1182 -0.12 -17.68 25.41
C PRO A 1182 0.33 -18.68 26.48
N LYS A 1183 -0.25 -18.63 27.68
CA LYS A 1183 0.35 -19.26 28.88
C LYS A 1183 0.66 -20.75 28.75
N LYS A 1184 -0.09 -21.49 27.93
CA LYS A 1184 0.16 -22.91 27.65
C LYS A 1184 1.60 -23.18 27.14
N ASN A 1185 2.17 -22.25 26.38
CA ASN A 1185 3.50 -22.40 25.78
C ASN A 1185 4.63 -22.26 26.83
N LEU A 1186 4.38 -21.58 27.95
CA LEU A 1186 5.31 -21.50 29.08
C LEU A 1186 5.40 -22.83 29.88
N ASN A 1187 4.77 -23.90 29.41
CA ASN A 1187 5.10 -25.24 29.87
C ASN A 1187 6.45 -25.76 29.31
N ALA A 1188 7.00 -25.08 28.29
CA ALA A 1188 8.22 -25.47 27.57
C ALA A 1188 8.26 -26.94 27.11
N SER A 1189 7.10 -27.57 26.86
CA SER A 1189 7.00 -29.04 26.65
C SER A 1189 7.68 -29.57 25.39
N ASN A 1190 8.12 -28.67 24.51
CA ASN A 1190 8.86 -28.94 23.28
C ASN A 1190 10.32 -28.43 23.33
N TYR A 1191 10.81 -27.99 24.50
CA TYR A 1191 12.18 -27.48 24.67
C TYR A 1191 12.97 -28.32 25.67
N THR A 1192 14.02 -28.99 25.19
CA THR A 1192 14.87 -29.86 25.99
C THR A 1192 15.66 -29.04 27.01
N GLY A 1193 15.29 -29.13 28.29
CA GLY A 1193 15.85 -28.30 29.37
C GLY A 1193 14.85 -27.30 29.98
N GLY A 1194 13.67 -27.13 29.37
CA GLY A 1194 12.59 -26.28 29.91
C GLY A 1194 12.88 -24.79 29.86
N LEU A 1195 12.17 -24.01 30.70
CA LEU A 1195 12.24 -22.54 30.70
C LEU A 1195 13.61 -21.99 31.11
N GLU A 1196 14.31 -22.64 32.04
CA GLU A 1196 15.62 -22.18 32.52
C GLU A 1196 16.65 -22.25 31.39
N GLN A 1197 16.72 -23.40 30.70
CA GLN A 1197 17.60 -23.57 29.54
C GLN A 1197 17.19 -22.63 28.39
N PHE A 1198 15.90 -22.47 28.11
CA PHE A 1198 15.41 -21.55 27.08
C PHE A 1198 15.78 -20.07 27.36
N ALA A 1199 15.75 -19.62 28.62
CA ALA A 1199 16.24 -18.30 29.00
C ALA A 1199 17.76 -18.16 28.75
N ASN A 1200 18.54 -19.15 29.22
CA ASN A 1200 19.98 -19.17 29.04
C ASN A 1200 20.39 -19.18 27.55
N ASP A 1201 19.66 -19.90 26.69
CA ASP A 1201 19.94 -19.98 25.26
C ASP A 1201 19.54 -18.70 24.51
N LEU A 1202 18.48 -18.00 24.96
CA LEU A 1202 18.15 -16.65 24.49
C LEU A 1202 19.24 -15.63 24.85
N ASP A 1203 19.71 -15.62 26.10
CA ASP A 1203 20.76 -14.70 26.54
C ASP A 1203 22.12 -15.03 25.89
N THR A 1204 22.41 -16.32 25.69
CA THR A 1204 23.56 -16.78 24.90
C THR A 1204 23.48 -16.29 23.46
N PHE A 1205 22.31 -16.32 22.83
CA PHE A 1205 22.11 -15.78 21.48
C PHE A 1205 22.32 -14.25 21.43
N ALA A 1206 21.79 -13.49 22.40
CA ALA A 1206 22.03 -12.04 22.47
C ALA A 1206 23.52 -11.70 22.68
N SER A 1207 24.19 -12.40 23.59
CA SER A 1207 25.62 -12.22 23.84
C SER A 1207 26.44 -12.56 22.60
N SER A 1208 26.16 -13.70 21.93
CA SER A 1208 26.85 -14.10 20.70
C SER A 1208 26.66 -13.09 19.56
N MET A 1209 25.47 -12.50 19.44
CA MET A 1209 25.20 -11.46 18.44
C MET A 1209 25.93 -10.15 18.74
N ASN A 1210 26.06 -9.76 20.01
CA ASN A 1210 26.78 -8.54 20.39
C ASN A 1210 28.31 -8.69 20.20
N ASP A 1211 28.88 -9.84 20.58
CA ASP A 1211 30.29 -10.20 20.30
C ASP A 1211 30.57 -10.20 18.78
N PHE A 1212 29.72 -10.86 17.99
CA PHE A 1212 29.83 -10.88 16.52
C PHE A 1212 29.80 -9.48 15.88
N TYR A 1213 29.03 -8.53 16.45
CA TYR A 1213 29.01 -7.13 16.01
C TYR A 1213 30.05 -6.23 16.71
N GLY A 1214 30.90 -6.78 17.60
CA GLY A 1214 31.94 -6.04 18.32
C GLY A 1214 31.41 -4.99 19.30
N ARG A 1215 30.24 -5.24 19.90
CA ARG A 1215 29.52 -4.25 20.73
C ARG A 1215 29.94 -4.20 22.21
N ASP A 1216 30.84 -5.06 22.63
CA ASP A 1216 31.30 -5.19 24.03
C ASP A 1216 31.97 -3.92 24.62
N SER A 1217 32.08 -2.84 23.84
CA SER A 1217 32.60 -1.52 24.24
C SER A 1217 31.59 -0.37 24.14
N GLU A 1218 30.30 -0.62 23.85
CA GLU A 1218 29.20 0.38 23.88
C GLU A 1218 28.35 0.29 25.17
#